data_AF-A0AAV1F233-F1
#
_entry.id   AF-A0AAV1F233-F1
#
_cell.length_a   1.000
_cell.length_b   1.000
_cell.length_c   1.000
_cell.angle_alpha   90.00
_cell.angle_beta   90.00
_cell.angle_gamma   90.00
#
_symmetry.space_group_name_H-M   'P 1'
#
loop_
_entity.id
_entity.type
_entity.pdbx_description
1 polymer ?
#
loop_
_entity_poly.entity_id
_entity_poly.type
_entity_poly.pdbx_seq_one_letter_code
_entity_poly.pdbx_strand_id
1 'polypeptide(L)'
;MKDVSFVDRLFVGLAMASFVLATEERSDCPKLCVCEIRPWFSPSSVYMEAQTVDCNDLGLFSLPEKLPLGTQVLLLQTNNVAKINRPLDYLANITEIDLSQNNLSSISDVHLGNLPQLLSLHMEENWIRELPEQCLAEIPNLQELYMNHNLISSISPTAFQGLGNLVRLHLNSNKLKDIKREWFEPMPNLEILMIGENPVLSIDDMNFKPLSNLRSLVLTRMNLSHLPDDALTGLDNLESISFYDNIFSEVPHSALKNAKNLKFLDLNKNPIARIQRGDFVDMFHLKELGINSMPELVSIDSFALNNLPELTKIEATNNPKLSYIHPNAFYKLPRLETLMLNGNALSALHRITVESLPNLREVSMHSNPIRCDCVVRWMNMNKTNIRFMEPDSLYCVEPPEYEGQHVRQVHFREMMEICLPLISPESMPGHIKAKNGSSVSLHCRAFAEPEPDIYWITPSGTRVLPNTVSDKFYMHPEGTFDIYDITENEAGLYTCVAHNLVGADLKSVSVEVNGFFPQPENGSLNVLINTVEINSILVSWKAGPGTLASNIKWYTVTDGNHPTTAFTTRVPSDIQVYNLTHLSPATQYKVCVDVRSIHYNHDTKCVKVTTKGLELTVKDTEKWDAAVITVFGVLLAVVSVACLLIYVSLRNHHLYGNIRKWDSKASLTPLEATGVNSPFFTKLWVSGKGLPSGVEVKATVINVSDNAF
;
A
#
# COMPACT_ATOMS: atom_id res chain seq x y z
N MET A 1 61.03 -17.96 77.28
CA MET A 1 60.13 -16.82 76.97
C MET A 1 59.60 -17.08 75.57
N LYS A 2 58.57 -17.94 75.50
CA LYS A 2 57.18 -17.62 75.16
C LYS A 2 57.03 -17.23 73.69
N ASP A 3 56.64 -18.26 72.93
CA ASP A 3 56.02 -18.23 71.63
C ASP A 3 55.02 -17.06 71.53
N VAL A 4 55.34 -16.11 70.66
CA VAL A 4 54.33 -15.19 70.11
C VAL A 4 53.58 -16.02 69.08
N SER A 5 52.30 -16.24 69.35
CA SER A 5 51.51 -17.23 68.64
C SER A 5 51.20 -16.75 67.23
N PHE A 6 51.04 -17.70 66.31
CA PHE A 6 50.56 -17.45 64.94
C PHE A 6 49.25 -16.64 64.90
N VAL A 7 48.45 -16.69 65.98
CA VAL A 7 47.23 -15.90 66.17
C VAL A 7 47.54 -14.40 66.23
N ASP A 8 48.67 -13.98 66.82
CA ASP A 8 49.05 -12.56 66.94
C ASP A 8 49.47 -11.94 65.60
N ARG A 9 50.07 -12.73 64.69
CA ARG A 9 50.37 -12.28 63.32
C ARG A 9 49.13 -12.26 62.42
N LEU A 10 48.18 -13.18 62.66
CA LEU A 10 46.89 -13.18 61.96
C LEU A 10 46.01 -12.01 62.40
N PHE A 11 46.03 -11.62 63.69
CA PHE A 11 45.31 -10.43 64.17
C PHE A 11 45.95 -9.12 63.72
N VAL A 12 47.28 -9.02 63.59
CA VAL A 12 47.94 -7.83 63.00
C VAL A 12 47.72 -7.77 61.48
N GLY A 13 47.71 -8.91 60.79
CA GLY A 13 47.36 -9.01 59.37
C GLY A 13 45.88 -8.73 59.09
N LEU A 14 44.98 -9.18 59.95
CA LEU A 14 43.54 -8.85 59.90
C LEU A 14 43.28 -7.42 60.35
N ALA A 15 44.02 -6.86 61.31
CA ALA A 15 43.89 -5.45 61.69
C ALA A 15 44.41 -4.51 60.60
N MET A 16 45.47 -4.89 59.87
CA MET A 16 45.95 -4.16 58.68
C MET A 16 45.02 -4.37 57.47
N ALA A 17 44.42 -5.55 57.28
CA ALA A 17 43.36 -5.74 56.28
C ALA A 17 42.05 -5.02 56.65
N SER A 18 41.78 -4.86 57.95
CA SER A 18 40.67 -4.05 58.48
C SER A 18 40.97 -2.55 58.37
N PHE A 19 42.24 -2.14 58.44
CA PHE A 19 42.66 -0.75 58.23
C PHE A 19 42.77 -0.38 56.75
N VAL A 20 43.08 -1.34 55.87
CA VAL A 20 43.09 -1.14 54.40
C VAL A 20 41.67 -1.20 53.81
N LEU A 21 40.68 -1.76 54.53
CA LEU A 21 39.26 -1.70 54.20
C LEU A 21 38.45 -0.70 55.05
N ALA A 22 39.10 0.15 55.86
CA ALA A 22 38.44 1.17 56.68
C ALA A 22 39.12 2.54 56.65
N THR A 23 39.70 2.90 55.50
CA THR A 23 39.88 4.30 55.10
C THR A 23 39.09 4.55 53.81
N GLU A 24 37.80 4.23 53.82
CA GLU A 24 36.85 4.81 52.87
C GLU A 24 36.63 6.27 53.29
N GLU A 25 37.00 7.21 52.42
CA GLU A 25 36.74 8.66 52.51
C GLU A 25 35.21 8.96 52.51
N ARG A 26 34.48 8.50 53.53
CA ARG A 26 33.01 8.59 53.62
C ARG A 26 32.48 9.97 54.01
N SER A 27 33.30 11.03 54.04
CA SER A 27 32.87 12.34 54.54
C SER A 27 32.69 13.45 53.51
N ASP A 28 32.96 13.22 52.21
CA ASP A 28 32.89 14.29 51.18
C ASP A 28 31.66 14.21 50.26
N CYS A 29 30.77 13.22 50.41
CA CYS A 29 29.52 13.15 49.66
C CYS A 29 28.44 14.09 50.26
N PRO A 30 27.70 14.88 49.45
CA PRO A 30 26.60 15.70 49.95
C PRO A 30 25.53 14.87 50.66
N LYS A 31 25.02 15.35 51.81
CA LYS A 31 24.11 14.57 52.68
C LYS A 31 22.83 14.06 52.02
N LEU A 32 22.32 14.78 51.02
CA LEU A 32 21.09 14.43 50.31
C LEU A 32 21.36 13.60 49.06
N CYS A 33 22.60 13.56 48.58
CA CYS A 33 22.97 12.89 47.34
C CYS A 33 23.57 11.51 47.62
N VAL A 34 23.61 10.67 46.58
CA VAL A 34 24.23 9.36 46.59
C VAL A 34 25.51 9.42 45.75
N CYS A 35 26.64 9.05 46.33
CA CYS A 35 27.92 8.99 45.62
C CYS A 35 28.35 7.54 45.47
N GLU A 36 28.47 7.06 44.22
CA GLU A 36 28.86 5.68 43.92
C GLU A 36 29.53 5.58 42.54
N ILE A 37 30.17 4.43 42.27
CA ILE A 37 30.75 4.16 40.96
C ILE A 37 29.66 3.49 40.10
N ARG A 38 29.32 4.11 38.96
CA ARG A 38 28.32 3.57 38.03
C ARG A 38 28.93 3.28 36.65
N PRO A 39 28.33 2.32 35.91
CA PRO A 39 28.57 2.21 34.48
C PRO A 39 28.29 3.53 33.77
N TRP A 40 29.24 3.96 32.95
CA TRP A 40 29.11 5.13 32.10
C TRP A 40 29.59 4.79 30.69
N PHE A 41 28.94 5.35 29.69
CA PHE A 41 29.32 5.15 28.29
C PHE A 41 29.76 6.48 27.71
N SER A 42 30.92 6.48 27.07
CA SER A 42 31.35 7.66 26.32
C SER A 42 30.37 7.96 25.16
N PRO A 43 30.40 9.18 24.60
CA PRO A 43 29.69 9.50 23.35
C PRO A 43 30.02 8.55 22.19
N SER A 44 31.17 7.88 22.24
CA SER A 44 31.59 6.82 21.31
C SER A 44 31.16 5.41 21.71
N SER A 45 30.23 5.30 22.67
CA SER A 45 29.66 4.05 23.22
C SER A 45 30.69 3.10 23.85
N VAL A 46 31.78 3.64 24.42
CA VAL A 46 32.79 2.85 25.14
C VAL A 46 32.41 2.74 26.60
N TYR A 47 32.33 1.52 27.11
CA TYR A 47 32.05 1.25 28.53
C TYR A 47 33.21 1.71 29.43
N MET A 48 32.87 2.42 30.49
CA MET A 48 33.78 2.81 31.57
C MET A 48 33.04 2.78 32.92
N GLU A 49 33.78 2.80 34.01
CA GLU A 49 33.25 3.02 35.34
C GLU A 49 33.57 4.46 35.75
N ALA A 50 32.56 5.19 36.21
CA ALA A 50 32.70 6.60 36.58
C ALA A 50 32.22 6.86 38.01
N GLN A 51 32.94 7.72 38.73
CA GLN A 51 32.48 8.19 40.04
C GLN A 51 31.33 9.18 39.83
N THR A 52 30.12 8.74 40.18
CA THR A 52 28.87 9.47 39.99
C THR A 52 28.38 10.07 41.30
N VAL A 53 27.98 11.34 41.24
CA VAL A 53 27.22 12.01 42.30
C VAL A 53 25.79 12.19 41.80
N ASP A 54 24.88 11.43 42.39
CA ASP A 54 23.46 11.41 42.06
C ASP A 54 22.67 12.26 43.06
N CYS A 55 22.15 13.40 42.58
CA CYS A 55 21.34 14.34 43.34
C CYS A 55 19.93 14.52 42.72
N ASN A 56 19.41 13.49 42.07
CA ASN A 56 18.15 13.55 41.32
C ASN A 56 16.92 13.55 42.22
N ASP A 57 15.87 14.27 41.82
CA ASP A 57 14.56 14.28 42.50
C ASP A 57 14.64 14.62 44.01
N LEU A 58 15.47 15.61 44.34
CA LEU A 58 15.69 16.05 45.73
C LEU A 58 15.04 17.41 46.04
N GLY A 59 14.38 18.02 45.06
CA GLY A 59 13.77 19.35 45.16
C GLY A 59 14.79 20.47 45.42
N LEU A 60 16.03 20.29 44.98
CA LEU A 60 17.13 21.24 45.20
C LEU A 60 16.89 22.55 44.44
N PHE A 61 17.11 23.69 45.10
CA PHE A 61 17.07 25.01 44.47
C PHE A 61 18.45 25.50 44.00
N SER A 62 19.51 24.84 44.47
CA SER A 62 20.90 25.14 44.15
C SER A 62 21.77 23.90 44.31
N LEU A 63 22.95 23.90 43.69
CA LEU A 63 23.93 22.82 43.86
C LEU A 63 24.40 22.71 45.33
N PRO A 64 24.79 21.51 45.78
CA PRO A 64 25.46 21.32 47.07
C PRO A 64 26.73 22.18 47.19
N GLU A 65 27.09 22.60 48.42
CA GLU A 65 28.23 23.51 48.62
C GLU A 65 29.58 22.95 48.18
N LYS A 66 29.78 21.64 48.32
CA LYS A 66 31.01 20.94 47.97
C LYS A 66 30.66 19.57 47.38
N LEU A 67 31.26 19.26 46.23
CA LEU A 67 31.21 17.96 45.59
C LEU A 67 32.58 17.24 45.75
N PRO A 68 32.62 15.89 45.76
CA PRO A 68 33.86 15.13 45.79
C PRO A 68 34.78 15.49 44.60
N LEU A 69 36.08 15.66 44.84
CA LEU A 69 37.05 16.05 43.80
C LEU A 69 37.16 15.04 42.65
N GLY A 70 36.91 13.76 42.92
CA GLY A 70 36.92 12.68 41.94
C GLY A 70 35.66 12.56 41.09
N THR A 71 34.65 13.44 41.27
CA THR A 71 33.38 13.38 40.54
C THR A 71 33.61 13.45 39.03
N GLN A 72 33.15 12.43 38.31
CA GLN A 72 33.18 12.33 36.85
C GLN A 72 31.79 12.58 36.25
N VAL A 73 30.73 12.13 36.94
CA VAL A 73 29.35 12.31 36.49
C VAL A 73 28.55 13.01 37.59
N LEU A 74 27.86 14.09 37.25
CA LEU A 74 26.99 14.83 38.16
C LEU A 74 25.56 14.79 37.63
N LEU A 75 24.65 14.15 38.38
CA LEU A 75 23.24 14.05 38.03
C LEU A 75 22.41 14.97 38.95
N LEU A 76 21.69 15.90 38.35
CA LEU A 76 20.83 16.87 39.03
C LEU A 76 19.44 16.97 38.38
N GLN A 77 19.02 15.95 37.63
CA GLN A 77 17.71 15.91 36.96
C GLN A 77 16.55 16.02 37.95
N THR A 78 15.43 16.61 37.49
CA THR A 78 14.19 16.74 38.26
C THR A 78 14.39 17.50 39.57
N ASN A 79 14.89 18.73 39.48
CA ASN A 79 15.09 19.62 40.64
C ASN A 79 14.50 21.00 40.35
N ASN A 80 14.69 21.94 41.28
CA ASN A 80 14.19 23.33 41.17
C ASN A 80 15.34 24.32 40.96
N VAL A 81 16.47 23.89 40.37
CA VAL A 81 17.64 24.74 40.19
C VAL A 81 17.33 25.81 39.15
N ALA A 82 17.36 27.07 39.57
CA ALA A 82 17.15 28.21 38.68
C ALA A 82 18.46 28.87 38.24
N LYS A 83 19.55 28.69 39.01
CA LYS A 83 20.85 29.30 38.73
C LYS A 83 22.02 28.56 39.37
N ILE A 84 23.12 28.49 38.64
CA ILE A 84 24.43 27.98 39.07
C ILE A 84 25.40 29.17 39.14
N ASN A 85 25.61 29.68 40.36
CA ASN A 85 26.46 30.86 40.59
C ASN A 85 27.93 30.53 40.86
N ARG A 86 28.27 29.27 41.12
CA ARG A 86 29.61 28.84 41.53
C ARG A 86 30.19 27.97 40.42
N PRO A 87 31.34 28.34 39.82
CA PRO A 87 31.98 27.51 38.81
C PRO A 87 32.44 26.18 39.41
N LEU A 88 32.45 25.16 38.56
CA LEU A 88 32.83 23.79 38.90
C LEU A 88 34.27 23.47 38.48
N ASP A 89 35.10 24.49 38.20
CA ASP A 89 36.51 24.39 37.76
C ASP A 89 37.38 23.45 38.60
N TYR A 90 37.02 23.25 39.87
CA TYR A 90 37.74 22.36 40.79
C TYR A 90 37.51 20.87 40.51
N LEU A 91 36.49 20.52 39.73
CA LEU A 91 36.15 19.16 39.30
C LEU A 91 36.86 18.83 37.97
N ALA A 92 38.18 18.69 38.04
CA ALA A 92 39.03 18.54 36.84
C ALA A 92 38.71 17.33 35.96
N ASN A 93 38.06 16.30 36.52
CA ASN A 93 37.77 15.03 35.85
C ASN A 93 36.29 14.89 35.43
N ILE A 94 35.48 15.93 35.53
CA ILE A 94 34.06 15.85 35.20
C ILE A 94 33.86 15.64 33.70
N THR A 95 33.15 14.58 33.33
CA THR A 95 32.86 14.15 31.96
C THR A 95 31.41 14.38 31.56
N GLU A 96 30.48 14.33 32.51
CA GLU A 96 29.06 14.51 32.26
C GLU A 96 28.37 15.31 33.37
N ILE A 97 27.51 16.24 32.94
CA ILE A 97 26.64 17.02 33.82
C ILE A 97 25.21 16.92 33.28
N ASP A 98 24.30 16.48 34.13
CA ASP A 98 22.87 16.45 33.83
C ASP A 98 22.08 17.46 34.69
N LEU A 99 21.57 18.50 34.03
CA LEU A 99 20.74 19.56 34.58
C LEU A 99 19.32 19.55 33.97
N SER A 100 18.90 18.43 33.39
CA SER A 100 17.58 18.30 32.77
C SER A 100 16.45 18.50 33.79
N GLN A 101 15.26 18.88 33.33
CA GLN A 101 14.07 19.02 34.18
C GLN A 101 14.30 19.92 35.41
N ASN A 102 14.80 21.12 35.17
CA ASN A 102 15.04 22.15 36.18
C ASN A 102 14.37 23.48 35.78
N ASN A 103 14.64 24.56 36.51
CA ASN A 103 14.02 25.87 36.31
C ASN A 103 14.97 26.90 35.65
N LEU A 104 15.94 26.44 34.85
CA LEU A 104 16.92 27.31 34.20
C LEU A 104 16.23 28.17 33.13
N SER A 105 16.30 29.50 33.27
CA SER A 105 15.63 30.44 32.36
C SER A 105 16.57 31.07 31.32
N SER A 106 17.87 31.09 31.60
CA SER A 106 18.91 31.58 30.69
C SER A 106 20.15 30.70 30.80
N ILE A 107 20.86 30.52 29.69
CA ILE A 107 22.18 29.86 29.72
C ILE A 107 23.21 30.69 30.50
N SER A 108 23.01 32.01 30.60
CA SER A 108 23.83 32.87 31.46
C SER A 108 23.65 32.58 32.95
N ASP A 109 22.60 31.84 33.35
CA ASP A 109 22.44 31.36 34.72
C ASP A 109 23.28 30.11 35.01
N VAL A 110 23.95 29.54 34.01
CA VAL A 110 24.71 28.29 34.09
C VAL A 110 26.21 28.63 34.03
N HIS A 111 26.78 29.04 35.16
CA HIS A 111 28.23 29.28 35.26
C HIS A 111 28.96 28.00 35.67
N LEU A 112 29.30 27.16 34.69
CA LEU A 112 30.07 25.92 34.92
C LEU A 112 31.58 26.18 35.06
N GLY A 113 32.07 27.26 34.45
CA GLY A 113 33.49 27.55 34.37
C GLY A 113 34.21 26.67 33.33
N ASN A 114 35.54 26.62 33.42
CA ASN A 114 36.39 25.90 32.48
C ASN A 114 36.47 24.41 32.83
N LEU A 115 35.70 23.59 32.11
CA LEU A 115 35.64 22.14 32.30
C LEU A 115 36.20 21.42 31.06
N PRO A 116 37.54 21.25 30.95
CA PRO A 116 38.17 20.71 29.75
C PRO A 116 37.92 19.22 29.54
N GLN A 117 37.44 18.48 30.54
CA GLN A 117 37.09 17.06 30.40
C GLN A 117 35.60 16.82 30.13
N LEU A 118 34.77 17.87 30.13
CA LEU A 118 33.33 17.72 29.95
C LEU A 118 33.03 17.30 28.51
N LEU A 119 32.32 16.17 28.38
CA LEU A 119 31.97 15.56 27.09
C LEU A 119 30.47 15.62 26.82
N SER A 120 29.62 15.50 27.85
CA SER A 120 28.16 15.58 27.71
C SER A 120 27.55 16.60 28.67
N LEU A 121 26.61 17.40 28.16
CA LEU A 121 25.85 18.38 28.94
C LEU A 121 24.36 18.28 28.59
N HIS A 122 23.56 17.93 29.59
CA HIS A 122 22.10 17.81 29.48
C HIS A 122 21.42 18.99 30.14
N MET A 123 20.53 19.66 29.40
CA MET A 123 19.79 20.85 29.83
C MET A 123 18.37 20.86 29.21
N GLU A 124 17.87 19.70 28.79
CA GLU A 124 16.52 19.51 28.28
C GLU A 124 15.46 19.78 29.35
N GLU A 125 14.23 20.09 28.90
CA GLU A 125 13.09 20.33 29.79
C GLU A 125 13.33 21.44 30.83
N ASN A 126 13.99 22.52 30.40
CA ASN A 126 14.16 23.76 31.15
C ASN A 126 13.36 24.91 30.47
N TRP A 127 13.62 26.16 30.87
CA TRP A 127 12.92 27.35 30.34
C TRP A 127 13.85 28.30 29.58
N ILE A 128 14.94 27.81 29.01
CA ILE A 128 15.95 28.62 28.32
C ILE A 128 15.34 29.26 27.06
N ARG A 129 15.49 30.57 26.91
CA ARG A 129 14.83 31.36 25.83
C ARG A 129 15.73 31.76 24.68
N GLU A 130 17.04 31.85 24.91
CA GLU A 130 18.01 32.32 23.92
C GLU A 130 19.40 31.76 24.21
N LEU A 131 20.22 31.68 23.15
CA LEU A 131 21.65 31.39 23.24
C LEU A 131 22.45 32.63 22.81
N PRO A 132 23.03 33.39 23.75
CA PRO A 132 23.84 34.55 23.45
C PRO A 132 25.23 34.16 22.93
N GLU A 133 25.99 35.16 22.50
CA GLU A 133 27.35 35.00 21.97
C GLU A 133 28.27 34.26 22.94
N GLN A 134 29.01 33.26 22.45
CA GLN A 134 30.08 32.56 23.18
C GLN A 134 29.67 31.95 24.53
N CYS A 135 28.39 31.68 24.76
CA CYS A 135 27.88 31.17 26.05
C CYS A 135 28.42 29.79 26.45
N LEU A 136 28.98 29.01 25.51
CA LEU A 136 29.51 27.67 25.72
C LEU A 136 31.02 27.59 25.43
N ALA A 137 31.71 28.73 25.32
CA ALA A 137 33.13 28.77 24.93
C ALA A 137 34.09 28.15 25.97
N GLU A 138 33.65 28.03 27.24
CA GLU A 138 34.45 27.50 28.35
C GLU A 138 34.49 25.96 28.42
N ILE A 139 33.74 25.26 27.56
CA ILE A 139 33.65 23.79 27.50
C ILE A 139 34.05 23.25 26.11
N PRO A 140 35.30 23.46 25.65
CA PRO A 140 35.72 23.26 24.26
C PRO A 140 35.77 21.79 23.80
N ASN A 141 35.72 20.82 24.72
CA ASN A 141 35.77 19.39 24.42
C ASN A 141 34.40 18.71 24.43
N LEU A 142 33.32 19.48 24.56
CA LEU A 142 31.98 18.96 24.54
C LEU A 142 31.70 18.21 23.23
N GLN A 143 31.11 17.03 23.35
CA GLN A 143 30.74 16.14 22.24
C GLN A 143 29.22 16.01 22.11
N GLU A 144 28.48 16.10 23.22
CA GLU A 144 27.02 16.01 23.24
C GLU A 144 26.41 17.18 23.98
N LEU A 145 25.40 17.81 23.35
CA LEU A 145 24.64 18.91 23.93
C LEU A 145 23.14 18.69 23.73
N TYR A 146 22.44 18.54 24.84
CA TYR A 146 20.99 18.34 24.87
C TYR A 146 20.29 19.60 25.37
N MET A 147 19.53 20.25 24.48
CA MET A 147 18.82 21.52 24.71
C MET A 147 17.37 21.46 24.22
N ASN A 148 16.85 20.25 24.03
CA ASN A 148 15.49 20.02 23.57
C ASN A 148 14.45 20.36 24.66
N HIS A 149 13.18 20.54 24.25
CA HIS A 149 12.08 20.89 25.17
C HIS A 149 12.35 22.14 26.02
N ASN A 150 12.92 23.17 25.40
CA ASN A 150 13.12 24.49 26.00
C ASN A 150 12.24 25.54 25.30
N LEU A 151 12.53 26.82 25.51
CA LEU A 151 11.81 27.95 24.91
C LEU A 151 12.70 28.75 23.96
N ILE A 152 13.74 28.12 23.39
CA ILE A 152 14.77 28.81 22.60
C ILE A 152 14.15 29.38 21.34
N SER A 153 14.15 30.70 21.24
CA SER A 153 13.57 31.45 20.11
C SER A 153 14.62 32.16 19.25
N SER A 154 15.84 32.33 19.78
CA SER A 154 16.95 32.96 19.08
C SER A 154 18.28 32.32 19.49
N ILE A 155 19.15 32.13 18.50
CA ILE A 155 20.52 31.64 18.67
C ILE A 155 21.44 32.63 17.98
N SER A 156 22.42 33.17 18.72
CA SER A 156 23.43 34.04 18.15
C SER A 156 24.34 33.30 17.17
N PRO A 157 24.82 33.93 16.07
CA PRO A 157 25.76 33.31 15.12
C PRO A 157 27.02 32.73 15.77
N THR A 158 27.48 33.28 16.89
CA THR A 158 28.69 32.82 17.60
C THR A 158 28.36 32.10 18.91
N ALA A 159 27.11 31.67 19.13
CA ALA A 159 26.71 30.97 20.35
C ALA A 159 27.49 29.66 20.56
N PHE A 160 27.71 28.90 19.49
CA PHE A 160 28.43 27.62 19.50
C PHE A 160 29.93 27.75 19.22
N GLN A 161 30.48 28.97 19.28
CA GLN A 161 31.90 29.21 19.06
C GLN A 161 32.75 28.40 20.06
N GLY A 162 33.71 27.63 19.55
CA GLY A 162 34.59 26.78 20.37
C GLY A 162 34.16 25.33 20.49
N LEU A 163 32.95 24.96 20.05
CA LEU A 163 32.43 23.59 20.10
C LEU A 163 32.86 22.73 18.90
N GLY A 164 34.13 22.81 18.51
CA GLY A 164 34.66 22.10 17.33
C GLY A 164 34.62 20.57 17.42
N ASN A 165 34.48 20.02 18.64
CA ASN A 165 34.40 18.59 18.89
C ASN A 165 32.96 18.06 19.04
N LEU A 166 31.95 18.92 18.84
CA LEU A 166 30.56 18.51 19.03
C LEU A 166 30.16 17.48 17.97
N VAL A 167 29.57 16.38 18.42
CA VAL A 167 29.11 15.23 17.62
C VAL A 167 27.59 15.18 17.57
N ARG A 168 26.92 15.49 18.69
CA ARG A 168 25.45 15.44 18.82
C ARG A 168 24.89 16.74 19.34
N LEU A 169 23.90 17.28 18.64
CA LEU A 169 23.19 18.51 19.03
C LEU A 169 21.67 18.29 18.95
N HIS A 170 21.01 18.43 20.10
CA HIS A 170 19.57 18.32 20.22
C HIS A 170 18.95 19.68 20.53
N LEU A 171 18.21 20.22 19.57
CA LEU A 171 17.49 21.50 19.63
C LEU A 171 15.98 21.32 19.37
N ASN A 172 15.49 20.09 19.34
CA ASN A 172 14.09 19.82 19.03
C ASN A 172 13.13 20.36 20.11
N SER A 173 11.89 20.63 19.72
CA SER A 173 10.84 21.11 20.63
C SER A 173 11.20 22.45 21.28
N ASN A 174 11.59 23.43 20.47
CA ASN A 174 11.92 24.80 20.88
C ASN A 174 10.97 25.81 20.17
N LYS A 175 11.39 27.06 20.01
CA LYS A 175 10.60 28.16 19.40
C LYS A 175 11.35 28.85 18.26
N LEU A 176 12.29 28.16 17.61
CA LEU A 176 13.06 28.68 16.47
C LEU A 176 12.15 28.90 15.26
N LYS A 177 12.29 30.05 14.61
CA LYS A 177 11.46 30.44 13.43
C LYS A 177 12.20 30.30 12.11
N ASP A 178 13.51 30.17 12.16
CA ASP A 178 14.42 30.10 11.05
C ASP A 178 15.62 29.23 11.42
N ILE A 179 16.36 28.76 10.43
CA ILE A 179 17.62 28.04 10.63
C ILE A 179 18.72 28.85 9.95
N LYS A 180 19.73 29.29 10.71
CA LYS A 180 20.85 30.05 10.15
C LYS A 180 22.06 29.16 9.93
N ARG A 181 22.68 29.30 8.76
CA ARG A 181 23.88 28.54 8.38
C ARG A 181 25.04 28.83 9.32
N GLU A 182 25.14 30.06 9.79
CA GLU A 182 26.19 30.59 10.65
C GLU A 182 26.29 29.84 11.98
N TRP A 183 25.16 29.29 12.49
CA TRP A 183 25.16 28.49 13.72
C TRP A 183 26.03 27.24 13.62
N PHE A 184 26.16 26.70 12.41
CA PHE A 184 26.79 25.42 12.15
C PHE A 184 28.27 25.53 11.77
N GLU A 185 28.75 26.72 11.41
CA GLU A 185 30.16 26.94 11.04
C GLU A 185 31.16 26.53 12.14
N PRO A 186 30.89 26.76 13.44
CA PRO A 186 31.80 26.35 14.51
C PRO A 186 31.85 24.84 14.79
N MET A 187 30.96 24.02 14.20
CA MET A 187 30.78 22.61 14.57
C MET A 187 30.89 21.65 13.35
N PRO A 188 32.03 21.61 12.64
CA PRO A 188 32.18 20.81 11.42
C PRO A 188 32.19 19.28 11.66
N ASN A 189 32.39 18.83 12.90
CA ASN A 189 32.43 17.42 13.28
C ASN A 189 31.07 16.85 13.69
N LEU A 190 30.00 17.66 13.61
CA LEU A 190 28.67 17.24 14.02
C LEU A 190 28.18 16.08 13.14
N GLU A 191 27.78 14.98 13.79
CA GLU A 191 27.25 13.79 13.12
C GLU A 191 25.73 13.68 13.23
N ILE A 192 25.14 14.19 14.32
CA ILE A 192 23.70 14.10 14.59
C ILE A 192 23.14 15.48 14.93
N LEU A 193 22.15 15.91 14.16
CA LEU A 193 21.39 17.14 14.41
C LEU A 193 19.89 16.82 14.51
N MET A 194 19.30 17.13 15.67
CA MET A 194 17.86 17.08 15.89
C MET A 194 17.33 18.50 16.09
N ILE A 195 16.58 19.03 15.12
CA ILE A 195 16.04 20.41 15.17
C ILE A 195 14.53 20.47 14.91
N GLY A 196 13.88 19.31 14.80
CA GLY A 196 12.42 19.20 14.63
C GLY A 196 11.60 19.84 15.74
N GLU A 197 10.27 19.86 15.58
CA GLU A 197 9.32 20.45 16.53
C GLU A 197 9.61 21.94 16.82
N ASN A 198 10.13 22.65 15.81
CA ASN A 198 10.30 24.10 15.82
C ASN A 198 9.40 24.74 14.74
N PRO A 199 8.79 25.90 15.01
CA PRO A 199 7.93 26.61 14.06
C PRO A 199 8.73 27.34 12.96
N VAL A 200 9.64 26.62 12.30
CA VAL A 200 10.47 27.13 11.22
C VAL A 200 9.62 27.42 9.98
N LEU A 201 9.77 28.61 9.40
CA LEU A 201 8.97 29.04 8.25
C LEU A 201 9.40 28.34 6.94
N SER A 202 10.71 28.24 6.74
CA SER A 202 11.32 27.60 5.57
C SER A 202 12.78 27.25 5.88
N ILE A 203 13.34 26.35 5.07
CA ILE A 203 14.78 26.06 5.01
C ILE A 203 15.32 26.74 3.76
N ASP A 204 16.50 27.35 3.84
CA ASP A 204 17.16 28.02 2.70
C ASP A 204 18.13 27.08 1.97
N ASP A 205 18.54 27.43 0.75
CA ASP A 205 19.56 26.67 0.02
C ASP A 205 20.90 26.63 0.78
N MET A 206 21.57 25.47 0.76
CA MET A 206 22.85 25.24 1.42
C MET A 206 22.86 25.55 2.93
N ASN A 207 21.70 25.53 3.60
CA ASN A 207 21.59 25.89 5.02
C ASN A 207 22.51 25.06 5.92
N PHE A 208 22.68 23.78 5.58
CA PHE A 208 23.45 22.79 6.35
C PHE A 208 24.85 22.52 5.78
N LYS A 209 25.27 23.26 4.76
CA LYS A 209 26.55 23.06 4.06
C LYS A 209 27.80 22.97 4.97
N PRO A 210 27.90 23.69 6.11
CA PRO A 210 29.04 23.54 7.02
C PRO A 210 29.17 22.15 7.67
N LEU A 211 28.09 21.36 7.71
CA LEU A 211 28.01 20.09 8.43
C LEU A 211 28.41 18.90 7.54
N SER A 212 29.64 18.90 7.01
CA SER A 212 30.08 17.88 6.05
C SER A 212 30.20 16.46 6.63
N ASN A 213 30.32 16.32 7.95
CA ASN A 213 30.34 15.03 8.65
C ASN A 213 28.97 14.56 9.15
N LEU A 214 27.90 15.32 8.86
CA LEU A 214 26.56 14.98 9.34
C LEU A 214 26.10 13.64 8.76
N ARG A 215 25.68 12.74 9.63
CA ARG A 215 25.16 11.41 9.29
C ARG A 215 23.66 11.32 9.47
N SER A 216 23.10 12.04 10.44
CA SER A 216 21.68 11.99 10.76
C SER A 216 21.10 13.39 10.94
N LEU A 217 20.05 13.70 10.18
CA LEU A 217 19.32 14.95 10.23
C LEU A 217 17.83 14.70 10.49
N VAL A 218 17.31 15.26 11.59
CA VAL A 218 15.90 15.06 12.00
C VAL A 218 15.14 16.39 11.91
N LEU A 219 14.23 16.48 10.93
CA LEU A 219 13.39 17.64 10.59
C LEU A 219 11.90 17.33 10.83
N THR A 220 11.61 16.68 11.95
CA THR A 220 10.27 16.22 12.33
C THR A 220 9.35 17.38 12.73
N ARG A 221 8.05 17.35 12.37
CA ARG A 221 7.03 18.30 12.87
C ARG A 221 7.41 19.78 12.71
N MET A 222 7.87 20.15 11.53
CA MET A 222 8.28 21.53 11.19
C MET A 222 7.28 22.24 10.29
N ASN A 223 6.19 21.57 9.88
CA ASN A 223 5.18 22.10 8.96
C ASN A 223 5.79 22.53 7.60
N LEU A 224 6.81 21.82 7.14
CA LEU A 224 7.45 22.07 5.84
C LEU A 224 6.58 21.52 4.71
N SER A 225 6.27 22.35 3.72
CA SER A 225 5.54 21.96 2.51
C SER A 225 6.44 21.68 1.31
N HIS A 226 7.63 22.27 1.32
CA HIS A 226 8.62 22.15 0.26
C HIS A 226 10.02 22.25 0.88
N LEU A 227 10.99 21.64 0.21
CA LEU A 227 12.40 21.70 0.56
C LEU A 227 13.15 22.18 -0.70
N PRO A 228 13.91 23.29 -0.62
CA PRO A 228 14.66 23.79 -1.78
C PRO A 228 15.62 22.75 -2.35
N ASP A 229 15.83 22.82 -3.67
CA ASP A 229 16.64 21.85 -4.42
C ASP A 229 18.07 21.71 -3.87
N ASP A 230 18.70 22.80 -3.43
CA ASP A 230 20.08 22.81 -2.92
C ASP A 230 20.16 22.83 -1.39
N ALA A 231 19.05 22.61 -0.67
CA ALA A 231 19.02 22.65 0.80
C ALA A 231 19.97 21.62 1.46
N LEU A 232 20.13 20.44 0.86
CA LEU A 232 20.97 19.35 1.36
C LEU A 232 22.39 19.33 0.76
N THR A 233 22.75 20.36 -0.03
CA THR A 233 24.06 20.45 -0.66
C THR A 233 25.18 20.61 0.37
N GLY A 234 26.20 19.76 0.29
CA GLY A 234 27.34 19.70 1.22
C GLY A 234 27.23 18.60 2.29
N LEU A 235 26.08 17.92 2.39
CA LEU A 235 25.86 16.81 3.31
C LEU A 235 26.30 15.47 2.71
N ASP A 236 27.57 15.37 2.30
CA ASP A 236 28.08 14.21 1.56
C ASP A 236 28.06 12.91 2.37
N ASN A 237 28.12 12.98 3.70
CA ASN A 237 28.12 11.81 4.60
C ASN A 237 26.73 11.48 5.18
N LEU A 238 25.67 12.16 4.73
CA LEU A 238 24.35 11.97 5.29
C LEU A 238 23.82 10.57 4.99
N GLU A 239 23.52 9.82 6.05
CA GLU A 239 23.03 8.44 5.97
C GLU A 239 21.54 8.34 6.33
N SER A 240 21.02 9.25 7.15
CA SER A 240 19.65 9.22 7.65
C SER A 240 19.02 10.61 7.61
N ILE A 241 17.80 10.69 7.08
CA ILE A 241 16.98 11.90 7.14
C ILE A 241 15.53 11.54 7.49
N SER A 242 14.95 12.31 8.41
CA SER A 242 13.53 12.19 8.78
C SER A 242 12.78 13.49 8.55
N PHE A 243 11.69 13.37 7.80
CA PHE A 243 10.67 14.40 7.57
C PHE A 243 9.34 14.04 8.24
N TYR A 244 9.37 13.21 9.29
CA TYR A 244 8.17 12.76 9.99
C TYR A 244 7.20 13.92 10.28
N ASP A 245 5.94 13.76 9.91
CA ASP A 245 4.84 14.67 10.27
C ASP A 245 5.09 16.12 9.81
N ASN A 246 5.36 16.27 8.52
CA ASN A 246 5.38 17.55 7.81
C ASN A 246 4.19 17.62 6.83
N ILE A 247 4.17 18.62 5.94
CA ILE A 247 3.07 18.85 5.00
C ILE A 247 3.52 18.73 3.53
N PHE A 248 4.49 17.85 3.26
CA PHE A 248 4.94 17.55 1.90
C PHE A 248 3.83 16.88 1.10
N SER A 249 3.40 17.51 -0.01
CA SER A 249 2.44 16.94 -0.96
C SER A 249 3.09 16.00 -1.98
N GLU A 250 4.41 16.07 -2.11
CA GLU A 250 5.24 15.28 -3.02
C GLU A 250 6.58 14.94 -2.38
N VAL A 251 7.27 13.92 -2.90
CA VAL A 251 8.63 13.58 -2.45
C VAL A 251 9.59 14.69 -2.91
N PRO A 252 10.40 15.30 -2.00
CA PRO A 252 11.36 16.35 -2.35
C PRO A 252 12.60 15.76 -3.06
N HIS A 253 12.38 15.15 -4.22
CA HIS A 253 13.35 14.34 -4.94
C HIS A 253 14.59 15.14 -5.39
N SER A 254 14.41 16.40 -5.81
CA SER A 254 15.51 17.30 -6.21
C SER A 254 16.53 17.49 -5.09
N ALA A 255 16.06 17.78 -3.88
CA ALA A 255 16.90 17.95 -2.70
C ALA A 255 17.51 16.63 -2.24
N LEU A 256 16.71 15.56 -2.19
CA LEU A 256 17.17 14.24 -1.75
C LEU A 256 18.25 13.64 -2.66
N LYS A 257 18.23 13.95 -3.96
CA LYS A 257 19.28 13.54 -4.92
C LYS A 257 20.67 14.07 -4.55
N ASN A 258 20.76 15.19 -3.83
CA ASN A 258 22.02 15.75 -3.37
C ASN A 258 22.63 14.95 -2.20
N ALA A 259 21.82 14.19 -1.44
CA ALA A 259 22.25 13.31 -0.35
C ALA A 259 22.64 11.91 -0.87
N LYS A 260 23.79 11.81 -1.54
CA LYS A 260 24.19 10.61 -2.31
C LYS A 260 24.38 9.34 -1.48
N ASN A 261 24.71 9.46 -0.19
CA ASN A 261 24.99 8.32 0.70
C ASN A 261 23.79 7.97 1.61
N LEU A 262 22.60 8.49 1.29
CA LEU A 262 21.41 8.27 2.09
C LEU A 262 21.03 6.78 2.13
N LYS A 263 20.86 6.25 3.35
CA LYS A 263 20.50 4.85 3.64
C LYS A 263 19.09 4.74 4.25
N PHE A 264 18.68 5.73 5.03
CA PHE A 264 17.40 5.71 5.75
C PHE A 264 16.62 6.98 5.42
N LEU A 265 15.41 6.81 4.87
CA LEU A 265 14.51 7.90 4.54
C LEU A 265 13.16 7.69 5.22
N ASP A 266 12.80 8.62 6.09
CA ASP A 266 11.51 8.64 6.77
C ASP A 266 10.64 9.79 6.25
N LEU A 267 9.60 9.43 5.50
CA LEU A 267 8.55 10.32 4.97
C LEU A 267 7.21 10.12 5.70
N ASN A 268 7.21 9.42 6.83
CA ASN A 268 5.99 9.07 7.54
C ASN A 268 5.14 10.31 7.87
N LYS A 269 3.81 10.14 7.90
CA LYS A 269 2.84 11.21 8.22
C LYS A 269 2.91 12.46 7.33
N ASN A 270 3.31 12.32 6.07
CA ASN A 270 3.17 13.41 5.08
C ASN A 270 1.94 13.20 4.18
N PRO A 271 1.28 14.28 3.72
CA PRO A 271 0.12 14.21 2.82
C PRO A 271 0.51 13.94 1.35
N ILE A 272 1.47 13.04 1.12
CA ILE A 272 1.88 12.63 -0.23
C ILE A 272 0.80 11.73 -0.81
N ALA A 273 0.17 12.14 -1.90
CA ALA A 273 -0.97 11.41 -2.46
C ALA A 273 -0.56 10.15 -3.25
N ARG A 274 0.62 10.17 -3.87
CA ARG A 274 1.08 9.14 -4.79
C ARG A 274 2.59 9.03 -4.70
N ILE A 275 3.09 7.79 -4.75
CA ILE A 275 4.51 7.52 -4.97
C ILE A 275 4.68 7.12 -6.43
N GLN A 276 5.43 7.92 -7.17
CA GLN A 276 5.52 7.85 -8.63
C GLN A 276 6.95 7.60 -9.11
N ARG A 277 7.06 7.25 -10.40
CA ARG A 277 8.36 7.08 -11.05
C ARG A 277 9.11 8.41 -11.05
N GLY A 278 10.30 8.43 -10.48
CA GLY A 278 11.11 9.65 -10.37
C GLY A 278 11.46 10.00 -8.93
N ASP A 279 10.54 9.71 -7.99
CA ASP A 279 10.62 10.16 -6.61
C ASP A 279 11.90 9.72 -5.89
N PHE A 280 12.39 8.51 -6.20
CA PHE A 280 13.56 7.90 -5.57
C PHE A 280 14.71 7.61 -6.54
N VAL A 281 14.72 8.29 -7.69
CA VAL A 281 15.79 8.12 -8.69
C VAL A 281 17.14 8.52 -8.08
N ASP A 282 18.20 7.78 -8.43
CA ASP A 282 19.58 7.97 -7.99
C ASP A 282 19.87 7.69 -6.49
N MET A 283 18.89 7.19 -5.72
CA MET A 283 19.09 6.82 -4.31
C MET A 283 19.68 5.39 -4.14
N PHE A 284 20.83 5.13 -4.76
CA PHE A 284 21.39 3.78 -4.90
C PHE A 284 21.73 3.08 -3.57
N HIS A 285 22.02 3.85 -2.53
CA HIS A 285 22.40 3.36 -1.20
C HIS A 285 21.23 3.26 -0.22
N LEU A 286 20.01 3.59 -0.65
CA LEU A 286 18.82 3.54 0.21
C LEU A 286 18.56 2.09 0.65
N LYS A 287 18.45 1.88 1.97
CA LYS A 287 18.26 0.58 2.62
C LYS A 287 16.87 0.42 3.22
N GLU A 288 16.30 1.51 3.72
CA GLU A 288 14.99 1.53 4.36
C GLU A 288 14.21 2.79 3.96
N LEU A 289 12.95 2.57 3.62
CA LEU A 289 12.00 3.61 3.25
C LEU A 289 10.75 3.50 4.15
N GLY A 290 10.52 4.55 4.93
CA GLY A 290 9.31 4.73 5.74
C GLY A 290 8.29 5.63 5.01
N ILE A 291 7.15 5.06 4.65
CA ILE A 291 5.98 5.74 4.07
C ILE A 291 4.69 5.35 4.81
N ASN A 292 4.75 5.41 6.13
CA ASN A 292 3.69 5.02 7.05
C ASN A 292 2.79 6.20 7.44
N SER A 293 1.53 5.89 7.80
CA SER A 293 0.58 6.86 8.35
C SER A 293 0.37 8.11 7.47
N MET A 294 0.52 7.98 6.15
CA MET A 294 0.26 9.02 5.17
C MET A 294 -1.26 9.12 4.94
N PRO A 295 -1.91 10.24 5.33
CA PRO A 295 -3.36 10.38 5.25
C PRO A 295 -3.91 10.43 3.82
N GLU A 296 -3.10 10.90 2.88
CA GLU A 296 -3.49 11.11 1.48
C GLU A 296 -2.92 10.06 0.52
N LEU A 297 -2.05 9.16 0.96
CA LEU A 297 -1.40 8.19 0.07
C LEU A 297 -2.44 7.20 -0.47
N VAL A 298 -2.66 7.26 -1.78
CA VAL A 298 -3.67 6.47 -2.50
C VAL A 298 -3.04 5.31 -3.28
N SER A 299 -1.89 5.55 -3.92
CA SER A 299 -1.25 4.53 -4.77
C SER A 299 0.27 4.60 -4.84
N ILE A 300 0.87 3.43 -5.11
CA ILE A 300 2.27 3.30 -5.51
C ILE A 300 2.31 2.85 -6.98
N ASP A 301 2.85 3.70 -7.84
CA ASP A 301 2.76 3.54 -9.28
C ASP A 301 3.81 2.60 -9.87
N SER A 302 3.66 2.30 -11.16
CA SER A 302 4.61 1.47 -11.91
C SER A 302 6.02 2.05 -11.84
N PHE A 303 7.00 1.22 -11.50
CA PHE A 303 8.42 1.60 -11.44
C PHE A 303 8.70 2.77 -10.50
N ALA A 304 7.83 3.03 -9.52
CA ALA A 304 8.04 4.07 -8.51
C ALA A 304 9.30 3.79 -7.67
N LEU A 305 9.51 2.53 -7.28
CA LEU A 305 10.69 2.05 -6.58
C LEU A 305 11.47 1.11 -7.51
N ASN A 306 12.19 1.70 -8.46
CA ASN A 306 12.98 0.95 -9.42
C ASN A 306 14.48 1.07 -9.12
N ASN A 307 15.22 -0.02 -9.38
CA ASN A 307 16.69 -0.02 -9.37
C ASN A 307 17.31 0.54 -8.07
N LEU A 308 16.76 0.16 -6.91
CA LEU A 308 17.34 0.45 -5.60
C LEU A 308 18.07 -0.81 -5.10
N PRO A 309 19.36 -0.98 -5.42
CA PRO A 309 20.06 -2.26 -5.23
C PRO A 309 20.33 -2.60 -3.76
N GLU A 310 20.34 -1.60 -2.88
CA GLU A 310 20.58 -1.78 -1.44
C GLU A 310 19.30 -1.84 -0.61
N LEU A 311 18.13 -1.61 -1.20
CA LEU A 311 16.88 -1.50 -0.46
C LEU A 311 16.49 -2.86 0.13
N THR A 312 16.36 -2.90 1.45
CA THR A 312 16.09 -4.13 2.24
C THR A 312 14.70 -4.13 2.86
N LYS A 313 14.15 -2.95 3.15
CA LYS A 313 12.89 -2.80 3.86
C LYS A 313 12.06 -1.65 3.31
N ILE A 314 10.78 -1.92 3.07
CA ILE A 314 9.76 -0.92 2.75
C ILE A 314 8.66 -1.02 3.79
N GLU A 315 8.39 0.10 4.46
CA GLU A 315 7.28 0.22 5.41
C GLU A 315 6.22 1.17 4.86
N ALA A 316 5.08 0.62 4.44
CA ALA A 316 3.92 1.37 4.00
C ALA A 316 2.70 0.94 4.82
N THR A 317 2.72 1.22 6.12
CA THR A 317 1.70 0.79 7.07
C THR A 317 0.77 1.92 7.49
N ASN A 318 -0.46 1.59 7.88
CA ASN A 318 -1.44 2.53 8.42
C ASN A 318 -1.78 3.70 7.49
N ASN A 319 -1.78 3.48 6.16
CA ASN A 319 -2.15 4.47 5.15
C ASN A 319 -3.62 4.25 4.75
N PRO A 320 -4.57 5.03 5.29
CA PRO A 320 -6.01 4.72 5.20
C PRO A 320 -6.58 4.79 3.77
N LYS A 321 -5.90 5.45 2.84
CA LYS A 321 -6.32 5.58 1.44
C LYS A 321 -5.50 4.69 0.48
N LEU A 322 -4.43 4.04 0.95
CA LEU A 322 -3.54 3.26 0.10
C LEU A 322 -4.27 2.00 -0.35
N SER A 323 -4.75 2.03 -1.57
CA SER A 323 -5.71 1.05 -2.10
C SER A 323 -5.22 0.38 -3.37
N TYR A 324 -4.13 0.89 -3.96
CA TYR A 324 -3.55 0.34 -5.18
C TYR A 324 -2.02 0.34 -5.15
N ILE A 325 -1.43 -0.82 -5.46
CA ILE A 325 -0.01 -0.97 -5.72
C ILE A 325 0.12 -1.62 -7.10
N HIS A 326 0.80 -0.93 -8.02
CA HIS A 326 0.98 -1.43 -9.37
C HIS A 326 1.80 -2.74 -9.36
N PRO A 327 1.52 -3.73 -10.24
CA PRO A 327 2.27 -4.98 -10.34
C PRO A 327 3.80 -4.80 -10.45
N ASN A 328 4.23 -3.77 -11.19
CA ASN A 328 5.64 -3.39 -11.38
C ASN A 328 6.12 -2.26 -10.45
N ALA A 329 5.44 -1.96 -9.34
CA ALA A 329 5.84 -0.89 -8.43
C ALA A 329 7.25 -1.09 -7.85
N PHE A 330 7.57 -2.34 -7.51
CA PHE A 330 8.82 -2.77 -6.85
C PHE A 330 9.79 -3.46 -7.84
N TYR A 331 9.96 -2.87 -9.02
CA TYR A 331 10.70 -3.51 -10.09
C TYR A 331 12.21 -3.58 -9.82
N LYS A 332 12.78 -4.80 -9.86
CA LYS A 332 14.20 -5.08 -9.68
C LYS A 332 14.76 -4.53 -8.36
N LEU A 333 14.23 -5.03 -7.24
CA LEU A 333 14.77 -4.76 -5.91
C LEU A 333 15.47 -6.03 -5.39
N PRO A 334 16.76 -6.24 -5.71
CA PRO A 334 17.43 -7.52 -5.50
C PRO A 334 17.66 -7.85 -4.03
N ARG A 335 17.68 -6.86 -3.12
CA ARG A 335 17.96 -7.06 -1.69
C ARG A 335 16.74 -6.89 -0.80
N LEU A 336 15.55 -6.67 -1.36
CA LEU A 336 14.36 -6.43 -0.54
C LEU A 336 13.98 -7.70 0.20
N GLU A 337 13.99 -7.64 1.54
CA GLU A 337 13.68 -8.77 2.43
C GLU A 337 12.33 -8.60 3.12
N THR A 338 11.94 -7.37 3.43
CA THR A 338 10.75 -7.06 4.22
C THR A 338 9.86 -6.04 3.51
N LEU A 339 8.58 -6.38 3.35
CA LEU A 339 7.55 -5.52 2.77
C LEU A 339 6.35 -5.43 3.71
N MET A 340 6.17 -4.28 4.36
CA MET A 340 5.07 -4.06 5.32
C MET A 340 3.95 -3.24 4.70
N LEU A 341 2.77 -3.83 4.54
CA LEU A 341 1.59 -3.25 3.90
C LEU A 341 0.33 -3.35 4.76
N ASN A 342 0.46 -3.53 6.09
CA ASN A 342 -0.68 -3.68 6.99
C ASN A 342 -1.37 -2.34 7.32
N GLY A 343 -2.67 -2.41 7.62
CA GLY A 343 -3.45 -1.25 8.03
C GLY A 343 -3.73 -0.27 6.89
N ASN A 344 -3.85 -0.76 5.66
CA ASN A 344 -4.16 0.07 4.49
C ASN A 344 -5.57 -0.23 3.95
N ALA A 345 -5.90 0.30 2.77
CA ALA A 345 -7.14 0.06 2.05
C ALA A 345 -6.97 -0.90 0.86
N LEU A 346 -5.96 -1.78 0.89
CA LEU A 346 -5.67 -2.67 -0.23
C LEU A 346 -6.74 -3.76 -0.32
N SER A 347 -7.42 -3.84 -1.46
CA SER A 347 -8.34 -4.96 -1.73
C SER A 347 -7.61 -6.20 -2.26
N ALA A 348 -6.44 -6.03 -2.86
CA ALA A 348 -5.64 -7.13 -3.34
C ALA A 348 -4.16 -6.72 -3.48
N LEU A 349 -3.27 -7.72 -3.55
CA LEU A 349 -1.89 -7.56 -3.97
C LEU A 349 -1.61 -8.56 -5.10
N HIS A 350 -1.20 -8.06 -6.26
CA HIS A 350 -0.98 -8.88 -7.43
C HIS A 350 0.25 -9.79 -7.28
N ARG A 351 0.22 -11.01 -7.83
CA ARG A 351 1.33 -11.99 -7.68
C ARG A 351 2.67 -11.45 -8.18
N ILE A 352 2.66 -10.71 -9.29
CA ILE A 352 3.87 -10.16 -9.92
C ILE A 352 4.61 -9.17 -9.00
N THR A 353 3.87 -8.43 -8.17
CA THR A 353 4.44 -7.49 -7.20
C THR A 353 5.41 -8.17 -6.24
N VAL A 354 5.17 -9.45 -5.97
CA VAL A 354 5.93 -10.27 -5.03
C VAL A 354 6.91 -11.21 -5.73
N GLU A 355 6.49 -11.86 -6.83
CA GLU A 355 7.34 -12.76 -7.63
C GLU A 355 8.55 -12.05 -8.26
N SER A 356 8.44 -10.74 -8.50
CA SER A 356 9.55 -9.92 -9.00
C SER A 356 10.67 -9.68 -7.96
N LEU A 357 10.47 -10.08 -6.71
CA LEU A 357 11.37 -9.83 -5.58
C LEU A 357 12.10 -11.12 -5.16
N PRO A 358 13.37 -11.30 -5.56
CA PRO A 358 14.05 -12.60 -5.43
C PRO A 358 14.43 -12.98 -3.99
N ASN A 359 14.61 -12.00 -3.11
CA ASN A 359 15.07 -12.21 -1.72
C ASN A 359 13.99 -11.86 -0.67
N LEU A 360 12.74 -11.68 -1.10
CA LEU A 360 11.66 -11.32 -0.18
C LEU A 360 11.38 -12.47 0.79
N ARG A 361 11.39 -12.15 2.09
CA ARG A 361 11.22 -13.12 3.18
C ARG A 361 9.92 -12.88 3.92
N GLU A 362 9.59 -11.62 4.19
CA GLU A 362 8.47 -11.26 5.06
C GLU A 362 7.55 -10.25 4.38
N VAL A 363 6.25 -10.53 4.45
CA VAL A 363 5.19 -9.65 3.95
C VAL A 363 4.13 -9.48 5.04
N SER A 364 3.79 -8.23 5.33
CA SER A 364 2.66 -7.91 6.21
C SER A 364 1.49 -7.37 5.39
N MET A 365 0.31 -7.97 5.52
CA MET A 365 -0.90 -7.56 4.78
C MET A 365 -2.18 -7.55 5.63
N HIS A 366 -2.09 -7.86 6.92
CA HIS A 366 -3.24 -7.86 7.80
C HIS A 366 -3.90 -6.47 7.89
N SER A 367 -5.13 -6.43 8.38
CA SER A 367 -5.89 -5.17 8.51
C SER A 367 -6.06 -4.44 7.17
N ASN A 368 -6.38 -5.18 6.11
CA ASN A 368 -6.74 -4.66 4.78
C ASN A 368 -8.09 -5.26 4.35
N PRO A 369 -8.91 -4.53 3.56
CA PRO A 369 -10.21 -5.01 3.08
C PRO A 369 -10.08 -5.97 1.88
N ILE A 370 -9.49 -7.15 2.10
CA ILE A 370 -9.13 -8.07 1.02
C ILE A 370 -10.34 -8.64 0.28
N ARG A 371 -10.32 -8.57 -1.05
CA ARG A 371 -11.22 -9.29 -1.94
C ARG A 371 -10.60 -10.63 -2.34
N CYS A 372 -11.21 -11.72 -1.88
CA CYS A 372 -10.78 -13.10 -2.06
C CYS A 372 -11.21 -13.67 -3.41
N ASP A 373 -10.52 -13.24 -4.46
CA ASP A 373 -10.79 -13.58 -5.84
C ASP A 373 -9.54 -14.13 -6.58
N CYS A 374 -9.54 -13.99 -7.90
CA CYS A 374 -8.44 -14.43 -8.76
C CYS A 374 -7.10 -13.73 -8.48
N VAL A 375 -7.11 -12.48 -8.00
CA VAL A 375 -5.90 -11.68 -7.83
C VAL A 375 -5.11 -12.12 -6.61
N VAL A 376 -5.79 -12.46 -5.51
CA VAL A 376 -5.14 -12.94 -4.27
C VAL A 376 -5.01 -14.47 -4.20
N ARG A 377 -5.49 -15.19 -5.22
CA ARG A 377 -5.42 -16.66 -5.34
C ARG A 377 -4.01 -17.23 -5.07
N TRP A 378 -2.96 -16.50 -5.46
CA TRP A 378 -1.56 -16.93 -5.28
C TRP A 378 -1.17 -17.11 -3.80
N MET A 379 -1.80 -16.37 -2.89
CA MET A 379 -1.49 -16.41 -1.46
C MET A 379 -1.76 -17.79 -0.84
N ASN A 380 -2.63 -18.60 -1.45
CA ASN A 380 -3.02 -19.93 -0.97
C ASN A 380 -2.40 -21.07 -1.79
N MET A 381 -1.51 -20.74 -2.73
CA MET A 381 -0.77 -21.74 -3.50
C MET A 381 0.45 -22.21 -2.69
N ASN A 382 0.75 -23.51 -2.73
CA ASN A 382 1.87 -24.14 -2.02
C ASN A 382 3.28 -23.73 -2.52
N LYS A 383 3.44 -22.54 -3.12
CA LYS A 383 4.63 -22.14 -3.89
C LYS A 383 5.40 -20.92 -3.36
N THR A 384 5.05 -20.35 -2.21
CA THR A 384 5.77 -19.17 -1.69
C THR A 384 6.61 -19.51 -0.46
N ASN A 385 7.90 -19.17 -0.49
CA ASN A 385 8.81 -19.22 0.66
C ASN A 385 8.65 -17.99 1.58
N ILE A 386 7.55 -17.24 1.42
CA ILE A 386 7.33 -15.94 2.04
C ILE A 386 6.53 -16.16 3.33
N ARG A 387 7.03 -15.57 4.42
CA ARG A 387 6.36 -15.54 5.70
C ARG A 387 5.37 -14.37 5.71
N PHE A 388 4.10 -14.68 5.92
CA PHE A 388 3.08 -13.68 6.20
C PHE A 388 3.11 -13.33 7.68
N MET A 389 3.21 -12.04 8.00
CA MET A 389 3.09 -11.52 9.37
C MET A 389 1.63 -11.45 9.77
N GLU A 390 1.32 -11.92 10.99
CA GLU A 390 -0.05 -12.01 11.53
C GLU A 390 -1.08 -12.59 10.53
N PRO A 391 -0.85 -13.80 9.99
CA PRO A 391 -1.72 -14.36 8.95
C PRO A 391 -3.15 -14.61 9.45
N ASP A 392 -3.33 -14.81 10.76
CA ASP A 392 -4.63 -14.97 11.39
C ASP A 392 -5.43 -13.66 11.42
N SER A 393 -4.78 -12.50 11.21
CA SER A 393 -5.42 -11.18 11.14
C SER A 393 -5.80 -10.77 9.70
N LEU A 394 -5.68 -11.69 8.73
CA LEU A 394 -5.95 -11.45 7.30
C LEU A 394 -7.27 -12.12 6.89
N TYR A 395 -8.31 -11.31 6.66
CA TYR A 395 -9.68 -11.78 6.39
C TYR A 395 -10.19 -11.28 5.03
N CYS A 396 -11.05 -12.08 4.41
CA CYS A 396 -11.81 -11.68 3.23
C CYS A 396 -12.97 -10.76 3.63
N VAL A 397 -13.12 -9.64 2.94
CA VAL A 397 -14.31 -8.76 3.01
C VAL A 397 -15.25 -9.03 1.84
N GLU A 398 -14.70 -9.41 0.70
CA GLU A 398 -15.44 -9.80 -0.49
C GLU A 398 -14.87 -11.09 -1.09
N PRO A 399 -15.60 -11.81 -1.95
CA PRO A 399 -17.05 -11.68 -2.17
C PRO A 399 -17.85 -12.24 -0.96
N PRO A 400 -19.19 -12.05 -0.90
CA PRO A 400 -20.01 -12.42 0.26
C PRO A 400 -19.92 -13.88 0.70
N GLU A 401 -19.54 -14.78 -0.22
CA GLU A 401 -19.33 -16.20 0.07
C GLU A 401 -18.17 -16.46 1.03
N TYR A 402 -17.16 -15.57 1.04
CA TYR A 402 -15.97 -15.70 1.87
C TYR A 402 -15.86 -14.62 2.95
N GLU A 403 -16.84 -13.72 3.05
CA GLU A 403 -16.83 -12.62 4.03
C GLU A 403 -16.57 -13.13 5.46
N GLY A 404 -15.57 -12.54 6.13
CA GLY A 404 -15.14 -12.91 7.48
C GLY A 404 -14.27 -14.17 7.58
N GLN A 405 -14.05 -14.89 6.48
CA GLN A 405 -13.12 -16.04 6.47
C GLN A 405 -11.67 -15.58 6.41
N HIS A 406 -10.76 -16.34 7.02
CA HIS A 406 -9.33 -16.08 6.88
C HIS A 406 -8.89 -16.35 5.45
N VAL A 407 -8.15 -15.42 4.84
CA VAL A 407 -7.70 -15.52 3.44
C VAL A 407 -6.97 -16.84 3.21
N ARG A 408 -6.11 -17.25 4.15
CA ARG A 408 -5.30 -18.48 4.08
C ARG A 408 -6.09 -19.79 4.23
N GLN A 409 -7.35 -19.72 4.66
CA GLN A 409 -8.21 -20.90 4.83
C GLN A 409 -9.09 -21.16 3.59
N VAL A 410 -9.31 -20.15 2.74
CA VAL A 410 -10.05 -20.32 1.48
C VAL A 410 -9.23 -21.16 0.52
N HIS A 411 -9.74 -22.31 0.10
CA HIS A 411 -8.96 -23.20 -0.73
C HIS A 411 -8.75 -22.57 -2.11
N PHE A 412 -7.51 -22.58 -2.65
CA PHE A 412 -7.20 -21.86 -3.89
C PHE A 412 -8.10 -22.25 -5.08
N ARG A 413 -8.63 -23.48 -5.13
CA ARG A 413 -9.57 -23.96 -6.17
C ARG A 413 -10.97 -23.36 -6.07
N GLU A 414 -11.34 -22.82 -4.92
CA GLU A 414 -12.64 -22.16 -4.69
C GLU A 414 -12.62 -20.72 -5.20
N MET A 415 -11.45 -20.09 -5.23
CA MET A 415 -11.23 -18.84 -5.96
C MET A 415 -11.22 -19.11 -7.47
N MET A 416 -11.73 -18.20 -8.29
CA MET A 416 -11.67 -18.33 -9.75
C MET A 416 -10.26 -18.06 -10.27
N GLU A 417 -9.90 -18.60 -11.44
CA GLU A 417 -8.61 -18.33 -12.09
C GLU A 417 -8.58 -16.98 -12.83
N ILE A 418 -9.74 -16.53 -13.30
CA ILE A 418 -9.96 -15.24 -13.93
C ILE A 418 -11.12 -14.55 -13.22
N CYS A 419 -11.11 -13.22 -13.16
CA CYS A 419 -12.16 -12.47 -12.48
C CYS A 419 -12.43 -11.12 -13.11
N LEU A 420 -13.56 -10.53 -12.71
CA LEU A 420 -13.98 -9.21 -13.15
C LEU A 420 -13.00 -8.14 -12.65
N PRO A 421 -12.73 -7.10 -13.46
CA PRO A 421 -11.97 -5.96 -13.01
C PRO A 421 -12.59 -5.31 -11.78
N LEU A 422 -11.75 -4.71 -10.95
CA LEU A 422 -12.16 -3.85 -9.86
C LEU A 422 -11.35 -2.56 -9.91
N ILE A 423 -12.04 -1.44 -10.14
CA ILE A 423 -11.46 -0.11 -10.01
C ILE A 423 -11.31 0.18 -8.52
N SER A 424 -10.10 0.55 -8.11
CA SER A 424 -9.78 0.80 -6.71
C SER A 424 -10.71 1.86 -6.10
N PRO A 425 -11.36 1.58 -4.95
CA PRO A 425 -12.30 2.49 -4.30
C PRO A 425 -11.72 3.85 -3.91
N GLU A 426 -10.45 3.91 -3.50
CA GLU A 426 -9.82 5.17 -3.08
C GLU A 426 -9.01 5.84 -4.22
N SER A 427 -8.84 5.17 -5.38
CA SER A 427 -8.03 5.74 -6.47
C SER A 427 -8.64 6.94 -7.17
N MET A 428 -9.94 7.19 -6.97
CA MET A 428 -10.69 8.21 -7.70
C MET A 428 -11.71 8.87 -6.77
N PRO A 429 -11.61 10.19 -6.52
CA PRO A 429 -12.62 10.92 -5.75
C PRO A 429 -13.92 11.01 -6.55
N GLY A 430 -15.06 11.09 -5.85
CA GLY A 430 -16.36 11.25 -6.52
C GLY A 430 -16.55 12.63 -7.17
N HIS A 431 -15.79 13.64 -6.74
CA HIS A 431 -15.95 15.02 -7.19
C HIS A 431 -14.61 15.77 -7.16
N ILE A 432 -14.30 16.53 -8.20
CA ILE A 432 -13.11 17.37 -8.33
C ILE A 432 -13.53 18.79 -8.68
N LYS A 433 -12.95 19.75 -7.97
CA LYS A 433 -13.11 21.19 -8.24
C LYS A 433 -11.86 21.72 -8.90
N ALA A 434 -12.01 22.31 -10.07
CA ALA A 434 -10.93 22.90 -10.82
C ALA A 434 -11.20 24.39 -11.09
N LYS A 435 -10.11 25.14 -11.27
CA LYS A 435 -10.18 26.54 -11.71
C LYS A 435 -9.97 26.61 -13.21
N ASN A 436 -10.60 27.57 -13.86
CA ASN A 436 -10.37 27.79 -15.29
C ASN A 436 -8.86 28.02 -15.56
N GLY A 437 -8.32 27.34 -16.57
CA GLY A 437 -6.91 27.37 -16.96
C GLY A 437 -5.97 26.47 -16.12
N SER A 438 -6.49 25.72 -15.14
CA SER A 438 -5.69 24.73 -14.40
C SER A 438 -5.62 23.38 -15.12
N SER A 439 -4.66 22.53 -14.73
CA SER A 439 -4.58 21.14 -15.19
C SER A 439 -5.20 20.20 -14.16
N VAL A 440 -5.92 19.19 -14.62
CA VAL A 440 -6.59 18.18 -13.78
C VAL A 440 -6.16 16.80 -14.23
N SER A 441 -5.73 15.95 -13.29
CA SER A 441 -5.40 14.55 -13.53
C SER A 441 -6.44 13.64 -12.91
N LEU A 442 -7.12 12.85 -13.73
CA LEU A 442 -8.08 11.85 -13.29
C LEU A 442 -7.42 10.48 -13.27
N HIS A 443 -7.21 9.92 -12.07
CA HIS A 443 -6.52 8.65 -11.93
C HIS A 443 -7.52 7.49 -11.86
N CYS A 444 -7.35 6.50 -12.73
CA CYS A 444 -8.07 5.24 -12.65
C CYS A 444 -7.09 4.08 -12.52
N ARG A 445 -7.26 3.26 -11.48
CA ARG A 445 -6.42 2.09 -11.21
C ARG A 445 -7.32 0.90 -10.97
N ALA A 446 -7.08 -0.20 -11.67
CA ALA A 446 -7.90 -1.39 -11.56
C ALA A 446 -7.04 -2.65 -11.51
N PHE A 447 -7.57 -3.70 -10.89
CA PHE A 447 -6.93 -5.01 -10.82
C PHE A 447 -7.90 -6.11 -11.28
N ALA A 448 -7.37 -7.10 -12.00
CA ALA A 448 -8.09 -8.27 -12.48
C ALA A 448 -7.08 -9.32 -12.97
N GLU A 449 -7.54 -10.55 -13.20
CA GLU A 449 -6.83 -11.54 -14.03
C GLU A 449 -7.79 -11.99 -15.14
N PRO A 450 -7.43 -11.86 -16.43
CA PRO A 450 -6.27 -11.11 -16.95
C PRO A 450 -6.37 -9.61 -16.67
N GLU A 451 -5.22 -8.92 -16.68
CA GLU A 451 -5.11 -7.48 -16.45
C GLU A 451 -6.08 -6.68 -17.35
N PRO A 452 -6.82 -5.70 -16.81
CA PRO A 452 -7.84 -4.99 -17.58
C PRO A 452 -7.25 -3.88 -18.46
N ASP A 453 -7.84 -3.71 -19.64
CA ASP A 453 -7.66 -2.50 -20.45
C ASP A 453 -8.47 -1.36 -19.82
N ILE A 454 -7.82 -0.20 -19.65
CA ILE A 454 -8.45 0.98 -19.06
C ILE A 454 -8.66 2.04 -20.13
N TYR A 455 -9.85 2.63 -20.17
CA TYR A 455 -10.14 3.79 -21.01
C TYR A 455 -11.11 4.74 -20.31
N TRP A 456 -11.19 5.97 -20.82
CA TRP A 456 -12.06 7.00 -20.28
C TRP A 456 -13.17 7.38 -21.26
N ILE A 457 -14.31 7.75 -20.71
CA ILE A 457 -15.45 8.31 -21.43
C ILE A 457 -15.62 9.75 -20.96
N THR A 458 -15.56 10.69 -21.89
CA THR A 458 -15.74 12.13 -21.63
C THR A 458 -17.21 12.48 -21.39
N PRO A 459 -17.53 13.69 -20.88
CA PRO A 459 -18.91 14.15 -20.71
C PRO A 459 -19.74 14.13 -22.01
N SER A 460 -19.09 14.28 -23.17
CA SER A 460 -19.71 14.18 -24.50
C SER A 460 -20.00 12.74 -24.96
N GLY A 461 -19.59 11.73 -24.18
CA GLY A 461 -19.70 10.32 -24.53
C GLY A 461 -18.56 9.81 -25.42
N THR A 462 -17.48 10.58 -25.59
CA THR A 462 -16.35 10.19 -26.44
C THR A 462 -15.46 9.21 -25.67
N ARG A 463 -15.14 8.08 -26.31
CA ARG A 463 -14.18 7.09 -25.79
C ARG A 463 -12.74 7.54 -26.06
N VAL A 464 -11.92 7.63 -25.02
CA VAL A 464 -10.51 8.01 -25.09
C VAL A 464 -9.66 6.81 -24.68
N LEU A 465 -8.90 6.28 -25.65
CA LEU A 465 -8.08 5.09 -25.48
C LEU A 465 -6.69 5.40 -24.88
N PRO A 466 -5.99 4.40 -24.31
CA PRO A 466 -4.59 4.48 -23.93
C PRO A 466 -3.70 5.15 -24.98
N ASN A 467 -2.79 6.02 -24.52
CA ASN A 467 -1.83 6.77 -25.34
C ASN A 467 -2.47 7.77 -26.33
N THR A 468 -3.73 8.14 -26.14
CA THR A 468 -4.34 9.21 -26.93
C THR A 468 -3.77 10.55 -26.49
N VAL A 469 -3.17 11.29 -27.43
CA VAL A 469 -2.59 12.62 -27.21
C VAL A 469 -3.38 13.65 -28.02
N SER A 470 -3.71 14.77 -27.39
CA SER A 470 -4.23 15.97 -28.06
C SER A 470 -3.62 17.22 -27.42
N ASP A 471 -3.90 18.40 -27.99
CA ASP A 471 -3.49 19.68 -27.40
C ASP A 471 -4.15 19.94 -26.03
N LYS A 472 -5.28 19.27 -25.72
CA LYS A 472 -6.07 19.50 -24.51
C LYS A 472 -5.94 18.41 -23.46
N PHE A 473 -5.59 17.20 -23.85
CA PHE A 473 -5.54 16.06 -22.94
C PHE A 473 -4.52 15.01 -23.35
N TYR A 474 -4.05 14.27 -22.36
CA TYR A 474 -3.23 13.07 -22.53
C TYR A 474 -3.80 11.91 -21.73
N MET A 475 -4.06 10.80 -22.41
CA MET A 475 -4.49 9.55 -21.79
C MET A 475 -3.26 8.65 -21.63
N HIS A 476 -2.80 8.49 -20.40
CA HIS A 476 -1.65 7.66 -20.07
C HIS A 476 -2.00 6.17 -20.10
N PRO A 477 -1.10 5.29 -20.55
CA PRO A 477 -1.37 3.87 -20.71
C PRO A 477 -1.82 3.16 -19.42
N GLU A 478 -1.42 3.65 -18.24
CA GLU A 478 -1.82 3.10 -16.95
C GLU A 478 -3.19 3.60 -16.43
N GLY A 479 -3.92 4.40 -17.23
CA GLY A 479 -5.29 4.84 -16.95
C GLY A 479 -5.43 6.23 -16.32
N THR A 480 -4.34 7.02 -16.27
CA THR A 480 -4.43 8.44 -15.89
C THR A 480 -4.92 9.27 -17.08
N PHE A 481 -5.90 10.15 -16.85
CA PHE A 481 -6.37 11.09 -17.87
C PHE A 481 -6.07 12.52 -17.44
N ASP A 482 -5.07 13.11 -18.07
CA ASP A 482 -4.68 14.50 -17.85
C ASP A 482 -5.44 15.42 -18.78
N ILE A 483 -6.03 16.46 -18.22
CA ILE A 483 -6.75 17.52 -18.93
C ILE A 483 -6.02 18.82 -18.63
N TYR A 484 -5.51 19.49 -19.67
CA TYR A 484 -4.74 20.73 -19.55
C TYR A 484 -5.62 21.95 -19.83
N ASP A 485 -5.32 23.06 -19.15
CA ASP A 485 -5.97 24.36 -19.38
C ASP A 485 -7.51 24.28 -19.28
N ILE A 486 -8.03 23.55 -18.29
CA ILE A 486 -9.45 23.17 -18.22
C ILE A 486 -10.38 24.40 -18.24
N THR A 487 -11.47 24.34 -19.02
CA THR A 487 -12.50 25.38 -19.13
C THR A 487 -13.87 24.81 -18.78
N GLU A 488 -14.91 25.67 -18.76
CA GLU A 488 -16.29 25.23 -18.51
C GLU A 488 -16.79 24.20 -19.52
N ASN A 489 -16.21 24.12 -20.73
CA ASN A 489 -16.56 23.13 -21.75
C ASN A 489 -16.14 21.70 -21.38
N GLU A 490 -15.10 21.56 -20.57
CA GLU A 490 -14.63 20.28 -20.05
C GLU A 490 -15.33 19.90 -18.73
N ALA A 491 -16.16 20.77 -18.16
CA ALA A 491 -16.92 20.42 -16.97
C ALA A 491 -17.94 19.31 -17.29
N GLY A 492 -18.10 18.37 -16.36
CA GLY A 492 -19.05 17.29 -16.52
C GLY A 492 -18.59 16.00 -15.86
N LEU A 493 -19.22 14.90 -16.28
CA LEU A 493 -18.97 13.59 -15.72
C LEU A 493 -18.02 12.80 -16.62
N TYR A 494 -16.88 12.41 -16.06
CA TYR A 494 -15.94 11.50 -16.68
C TYR A 494 -16.15 10.10 -16.10
N THR A 495 -16.13 9.08 -16.95
CA THR A 495 -16.28 7.68 -16.50
C THR A 495 -15.08 6.87 -16.94
N CYS A 496 -14.37 6.29 -15.98
CA CYS A 496 -13.37 5.28 -16.25
C CYS A 496 -14.06 3.92 -16.43
N VAL A 497 -13.59 3.18 -17.42
CA VAL A 497 -13.97 1.80 -17.67
C VAL A 497 -12.72 0.94 -17.64
N ALA A 498 -12.73 -0.07 -16.76
CA ALA A 498 -11.72 -1.11 -16.74
C ALA A 498 -12.37 -2.41 -17.22
N HIS A 499 -11.91 -2.98 -18.33
CA HIS A 499 -12.52 -4.17 -18.92
C HIS A 499 -11.51 -5.26 -19.25
N ASN A 500 -11.93 -6.52 -19.13
CA ASN A 500 -11.21 -7.68 -19.60
C ASN A 500 -12.18 -8.67 -20.28
N LEU A 501 -11.71 -9.87 -20.60
CA LEU A 501 -12.54 -10.90 -21.25
C LEU A 501 -13.69 -11.45 -20.40
N VAL A 502 -13.68 -11.20 -19.08
CA VAL A 502 -14.74 -11.62 -18.15
C VAL A 502 -15.85 -10.57 -18.08
N GLY A 503 -15.50 -9.29 -18.12
CA GLY A 503 -16.46 -8.17 -18.07
C GLY A 503 -15.78 -6.84 -17.78
N ALA A 504 -16.53 -5.87 -17.26
CA ALA A 504 -16.05 -4.53 -17.01
C ALA A 504 -16.55 -3.96 -15.68
N ASP A 505 -15.73 -3.11 -15.08
CA ASP A 505 -16.09 -2.26 -13.94
C ASP A 505 -15.99 -0.78 -14.34
N LEU A 506 -16.83 0.04 -13.72
CA LEU A 506 -17.01 1.45 -14.08
C LEU A 506 -17.03 2.35 -12.86
N LYS A 507 -16.31 3.46 -12.95
CA LYS A 507 -16.32 4.49 -11.92
C LYS A 507 -16.30 5.87 -12.54
N SER A 508 -17.14 6.76 -12.01
CA SER A 508 -17.30 8.11 -12.54
C SER A 508 -16.84 9.16 -11.54
N VAL A 509 -16.32 10.26 -12.06
CA VAL A 509 -15.92 11.45 -11.31
C VAL A 509 -16.57 12.69 -11.93
N SER A 510 -17.17 13.51 -11.08
CA SER A 510 -17.71 14.81 -11.49
C SER A 510 -16.60 15.86 -11.43
N VAL A 511 -16.38 16.54 -12.55
CA VAL A 511 -15.43 17.65 -12.67
C VAL A 511 -16.23 18.95 -12.77
N GLU A 512 -16.10 19.80 -11.75
CA GLU A 512 -16.70 21.13 -11.65
C GLU A 512 -15.62 22.18 -11.95
N VAL A 513 -15.88 23.12 -12.84
CA VAL A 513 -14.93 24.18 -13.24
C VAL A 513 -15.50 25.54 -12.87
N ASN A 514 -14.84 26.29 -11.98
CA ASN A 514 -15.31 27.61 -11.52
C ASN A 514 -16.77 27.64 -10.99
N GLY A 515 -17.28 26.55 -10.41
CA GLY A 515 -18.69 26.48 -9.99
C GLY A 515 -19.66 26.01 -11.08
N PHE A 516 -19.17 25.89 -12.32
CA PHE A 516 -19.95 25.39 -13.45
C PHE A 516 -19.93 23.86 -13.49
N PHE A 517 -21.12 23.28 -13.61
CA PHE A 517 -21.34 21.87 -13.94
C PHE A 517 -22.54 21.82 -14.91
N PRO A 518 -22.45 21.07 -16.02
CA PRO A 518 -23.50 21.07 -17.05
C PRO A 518 -24.85 20.60 -16.47
N GLN A 519 -25.91 21.37 -16.73
CA GLN A 519 -27.28 21.01 -16.38
C GLN A 519 -27.84 19.98 -17.38
N PRO A 520 -28.77 19.10 -16.96
CA PRO A 520 -29.27 18.03 -17.80
C PRO A 520 -30.06 18.59 -19.00
N GLU A 521 -29.63 18.27 -20.21
CA GLU A 521 -30.49 18.44 -21.39
C GLU A 521 -31.62 17.40 -21.34
N ASN A 522 -32.86 17.82 -21.63
CA ASN A 522 -34.02 16.93 -21.75
C ASN A 522 -33.92 16.05 -23.02
N GLY A 523 -32.95 15.14 -23.06
CA GLY A 523 -32.84 14.12 -24.09
C GLY A 523 -33.73 12.93 -23.74
N SER A 524 -34.78 12.66 -24.52
CA SER A 524 -35.60 11.46 -24.36
C SER A 524 -34.82 10.22 -24.76
N LEU A 525 -34.70 9.21 -23.88
CA LEU A 525 -34.13 7.91 -24.25
C LEU A 525 -34.86 7.32 -25.45
N ASN A 526 -34.12 6.88 -26.47
CA ASN A 526 -34.65 6.23 -27.66
C ASN A 526 -34.00 4.87 -27.87
N VAL A 527 -34.79 3.79 -27.84
CA VAL A 527 -34.33 2.42 -28.05
C VAL A 527 -34.77 1.94 -29.43
N LEU A 528 -33.84 1.40 -30.19
CA LEU A 528 -33.98 0.94 -31.57
C LEU A 528 -33.56 -0.53 -31.67
N ILE A 529 -34.25 -1.30 -32.51
CA ILE A 529 -33.86 -2.67 -32.85
C ILE A 529 -33.18 -2.63 -34.21
N ASN A 530 -31.91 -3.03 -34.26
CA ASN A 530 -31.07 -2.94 -35.46
C ASN A 530 -31.24 -4.19 -36.32
N THR A 531 -31.01 -5.37 -35.72
CA THR A 531 -31.14 -6.67 -36.40
C THR A 531 -31.84 -7.68 -35.52
N VAL A 532 -32.58 -8.58 -36.15
CA VAL A 532 -33.30 -9.68 -35.50
C VAL A 532 -32.96 -10.97 -36.23
N GLU A 533 -32.38 -11.91 -35.50
CA GLU A 533 -32.01 -13.25 -36.00
C GLU A 533 -32.86 -14.32 -35.30
N ILE A 534 -32.53 -15.59 -35.57
CA ILE A 534 -33.23 -16.75 -35.00
C ILE A 534 -32.98 -16.86 -33.49
N ASN A 535 -31.75 -16.55 -33.04
CA ASN A 535 -31.30 -16.70 -31.66
C ASN A 535 -30.62 -15.43 -31.10
N SER A 536 -30.65 -14.32 -31.83
CA SER A 536 -30.03 -13.07 -31.42
C SER A 536 -30.87 -11.84 -31.80
N ILE A 537 -30.73 -10.75 -31.04
CA ILE A 537 -31.35 -9.44 -31.32
C ILE A 537 -30.32 -8.36 -31.02
N LEU A 538 -29.98 -7.55 -32.02
CA LEU A 538 -29.12 -6.39 -31.86
C LEU A 538 -29.99 -5.16 -31.53
N VAL A 539 -29.75 -4.57 -30.36
CA VAL A 539 -30.48 -3.42 -29.85
C VAL A 539 -29.54 -2.24 -29.75
N SER A 540 -29.95 -1.05 -30.18
CA SER A 540 -29.22 0.18 -29.94
C SER A 540 -30.07 1.20 -29.21
N TRP A 541 -29.45 2.17 -28.54
CA TRP A 541 -30.18 3.27 -27.92
C TRP A 541 -29.38 4.56 -27.96
N LYS A 542 -30.11 5.68 -28.02
CA LYS A 542 -29.56 7.03 -27.87
C LYS A 542 -30.05 7.63 -26.58
N ALA A 543 -29.12 8.02 -25.72
CA ALA A 543 -29.39 8.71 -24.47
C ALA A 543 -28.81 10.14 -24.52
N GLY A 544 -29.35 11.04 -23.69
CA GLY A 544 -28.83 12.40 -23.57
C GLY A 544 -27.43 12.45 -22.92
N PRO A 545 -26.74 13.60 -23.01
CA PRO A 545 -25.45 13.83 -22.35
C PRO A 545 -25.54 13.56 -20.82
N GLY A 546 -24.47 13.02 -20.21
CA GLY A 546 -24.44 12.75 -18.76
C GLY A 546 -25.11 11.44 -18.32
N THR A 547 -25.16 10.45 -19.22
CA THR A 547 -25.60 9.07 -18.93
C THR A 547 -24.51 8.28 -18.21
N LEU A 548 -24.82 7.72 -17.04
CA LEU A 548 -23.90 6.99 -16.15
C LEU A 548 -23.65 5.54 -16.60
N ALA A 549 -24.73 4.81 -16.84
CA ALA A 549 -24.71 3.42 -17.27
C ALA A 549 -26.09 3.04 -17.83
N SER A 550 -26.10 2.10 -18.76
CA SER A 550 -27.34 1.55 -19.34
C SER A 550 -27.53 0.13 -18.84
N ASN A 551 -28.62 -0.15 -18.14
CA ASN A 551 -29.01 -1.49 -17.74
C ASN A 551 -30.03 -2.03 -18.74
N ILE A 552 -29.66 -3.08 -19.48
CA ILE A 552 -30.56 -3.72 -20.43
C ILE A 552 -31.19 -4.93 -19.75
N LYS A 553 -32.51 -4.95 -19.72
CA LYS A 553 -33.32 -6.06 -19.20
C LYS A 553 -34.16 -6.66 -20.31
N TRP A 554 -34.17 -7.98 -20.46
CA TRP A 554 -35.07 -8.65 -21.39
C TRP A 554 -35.72 -9.88 -20.77
N TYR A 555 -36.99 -10.08 -21.10
CA TYR A 555 -37.78 -11.21 -20.66
C TYR A 555 -38.79 -11.61 -21.73
N THR A 556 -39.21 -12.87 -21.71
CA THR A 556 -40.24 -13.39 -22.60
C THR A 556 -41.60 -12.81 -22.23
N VAL A 557 -42.39 -12.45 -23.24
CA VAL A 557 -43.75 -11.94 -23.04
C VAL A 557 -44.70 -13.14 -23.04
N THR A 558 -45.12 -13.58 -21.85
CA THR A 558 -46.19 -14.58 -21.67
C THR A 558 -47.48 -13.87 -21.26
N ASP A 559 -48.63 -14.48 -21.60
CA ASP A 559 -49.98 -13.88 -21.50
C ASP A 559 -50.53 -13.79 -20.05
N GLY A 560 -49.64 -13.71 -19.05
CA GLY A 560 -49.97 -13.59 -17.63
C GLY A 560 -48.98 -12.65 -16.92
N ASN A 561 -49.48 -11.82 -16.01
CA ASN A 561 -48.82 -10.69 -15.33
C ASN A 561 -47.55 -11.01 -14.49
N HIS A 562 -46.88 -12.15 -14.68
CA HIS A 562 -45.61 -12.47 -14.02
C HIS A 562 -44.54 -12.86 -15.05
N PRO A 563 -43.46 -12.05 -15.20
CA PRO A 563 -42.39 -12.36 -16.12
C PRO A 563 -41.65 -13.62 -15.67
N THR A 564 -41.60 -14.63 -16.55
CA THR A 564 -40.63 -15.73 -16.47
C THR A 564 -39.23 -15.19 -16.76
N THR A 565 -38.29 -15.46 -15.85
CA THR A 565 -36.82 -15.22 -15.92
C THR A 565 -36.42 -13.94 -16.68
N ALA A 566 -36.23 -12.83 -15.94
CA ALA A 566 -35.66 -11.61 -16.50
C ALA A 566 -34.13 -11.68 -16.53
N PHE A 567 -33.55 -11.52 -17.72
CA PHE A 567 -32.12 -11.34 -17.90
C PHE A 567 -31.80 -9.85 -17.79
N THR A 568 -30.68 -9.51 -17.17
CA THR A 568 -30.23 -8.12 -16.96
C THR A 568 -28.73 -8.04 -17.23
N THR A 569 -28.27 -6.99 -17.89
CA THR A 569 -26.84 -6.72 -18.09
C THR A 569 -26.60 -5.23 -17.95
N ARG A 570 -25.59 -4.85 -17.17
CA ARG A 570 -25.11 -3.47 -17.14
C ARG A 570 -24.13 -3.27 -18.29
N VAL A 571 -24.30 -2.14 -18.98
CA VAL A 571 -23.54 -1.78 -20.16
C VAL A 571 -22.94 -0.39 -19.93
N PRO A 572 -21.63 -0.22 -20.17
CA PRO A 572 -20.96 1.08 -20.21
C PRO A 572 -21.71 2.13 -21.03
N SER A 573 -21.54 3.42 -20.69
CA SER A 573 -22.27 4.53 -21.34
C SER A 573 -21.83 4.82 -22.78
N ASP A 574 -20.62 4.41 -23.18
CA ASP A 574 -20.09 4.49 -24.55
C ASP A 574 -20.69 3.40 -25.45
N ILE A 575 -21.12 2.28 -24.87
CA ILE A 575 -21.77 1.21 -25.61
C ILE A 575 -23.25 1.59 -25.76
N GLN A 576 -23.61 2.00 -26.97
CA GLN A 576 -25.00 2.31 -27.35
C GLN A 576 -25.64 1.20 -28.18
N VAL A 577 -24.94 0.07 -28.36
CA VAL A 577 -25.39 -1.07 -29.16
C VAL A 577 -25.04 -2.35 -28.41
N TYR A 578 -25.99 -3.27 -28.29
CA TYR A 578 -25.83 -4.50 -27.55
C TYR A 578 -26.50 -5.68 -28.26
N ASN A 579 -25.78 -6.80 -28.36
CA ASN A 579 -26.28 -8.02 -28.98
C ASN A 579 -26.83 -8.99 -27.93
N LEU A 580 -28.16 -9.12 -27.85
CA LEU A 580 -28.83 -10.12 -27.04
C LEU A 580 -28.66 -11.48 -27.72
N THR A 581 -27.96 -12.42 -27.09
CA THR A 581 -27.71 -13.76 -27.66
C THR A 581 -28.44 -14.84 -26.87
N HIS A 582 -28.42 -16.09 -27.37
CA HIS A 582 -29.03 -17.26 -26.73
C HIS A 582 -30.56 -17.16 -26.55
N LEU A 583 -31.23 -16.45 -27.46
CA LEU A 583 -32.67 -16.30 -27.46
C LEU A 583 -33.35 -17.50 -28.15
N SER A 584 -34.59 -17.77 -27.77
CA SER A 584 -35.40 -18.84 -28.37
C SER A 584 -36.00 -18.39 -29.71
N PRO A 585 -36.04 -19.25 -30.74
CA PRO A 585 -36.69 -18.94 -32.02
C PRO A 585 -38.18 -18.63 -31.87
N ALA A 586 -38.73 -17.83 -32.80
CA ALA A 586 -40.16 -17.46 -32.84
C ALA A 586 -40.77 -16.99 -31.50
N THR A 587 -39.95 -16.39 -30.62
CA THR A 587 -40.34 -16.01 -29.26
C THR A 587 -40.36 -14.49 -29.12
N GLN A 588 -41.42 -13.96 -28.50
CA GLN A 588 -41.55 -12.53 -28.25
C GLN A 588 -40.83 -12.13 -26.96
N TYR A 589 -39.94 -11.17 -27.06
CA TYR A 589 -39.20 -10.57 -25.96
C TYR A 589 -39.60 -9.11 -25.76
N LYS A 590 -39.63 -8.67 -24.51
CA LYS A 590 -39.68 -7.26 -24.13
C LYS A 590 -38.30 -6.86 -23.63
N VAL A 591 -37.63 -6.00 -24.40
CA VAL A 591 -36.31 -5.46 -24.09
C VAL A 591 -36.48 -4.06 -23.52
N CYS A 592 -35.98 -3.82 -22.32
CA CYS A 592 -36.02 -2.55 -21.62
C CYS A 592 -34.60 -2.05 -21.43
N VAL A 593 -34.30 -0.84 -21.91
CA VAL A 593 -33.06 -0.14 -21.59
C VAL A 593 -33.39 0.86 -20.49
N ASP A 594 -32.67 0.76 -19.39
CA ASP A 594 -32.78 1.63 -18.21
C ASP A 594 -31.50 2.43 -18.10
N VAL A 595 -31.60 3.74 -18.31
CA VAL A 595 -30.48 4.66 -18.26
C VAL A 595 -30.51 5.43 -16.95
N ARG A 596 -29.38 5.41 -16.24
CA ARG A 596 -29.16 6.28 -15.08
C ARG A 596 -28.48 7.56 -15.55
N SER A 597 -29.03 8.71 -15.15
CA SER A 597 -28.44 10.02 -15.38
C SER A 597 -28.05 10.63 -14.04
N ILE A 598 -27.08 11.55 -14.05
CA ILE A 598 -26.61 12.31 -12.88
C ILE A 598 -27.76 13.07 -12.18
N HIS A 599 -28.82 13.41 -12.92
CA HIS A 599 -29.90 14.29 -12.46
C HIS A 599 -31.30 13.64 -12.43
N TYR A 600 -31.50 12.50 -13.08
CA TYR A 600 -32.79 11.78 -13.12
C TYR A 600 -32.64 10.41 -12.46
N ASN A 601 -33.60 10.05 -11.59
CA ASN A 601 -33.54 8.80 -10.84
C ASN A 601 -33.38 7.59 -11.77
N HIS A 602 -34.15 7.47 -12.87
CA HIS A 602 -34.08 6.39 -13.85
C HIS A 602 -34.91 6.79 -15.10
N ASP A 603 -34.37 6.70 -16.33
CA ASP A 603 -35.17 6.75 -17.57
C ASP A 603 -35.19 5.35 -18.21
N THR A 604 -36.38 4.74 -18.28
CA THR A 604 -36.54 3.38 -18.80
C THR A 604 -37.43 3.38 -20.03
N LYS A 605 -36.92 2.82 -21.14
CA LYS A 605 -37.70 2.62 -22.36
C LYS A 605 -37.66 1.17 -22.80
N CYS A 606 -38.83 0.62 -23.09
CA CYS A 606 -38.98 -0.77 -23.49
C CYS A 606 -39.52 -0.91 -24.92
N VAL A 607 -38.98 -1.87 -25.66
CA VAL A 607 -39.41 -2.26 -27.01
C VAL A 607 -39.75 -3.75 -27.02
N LYS A 608 -40.83 -4.11 -27.71
CA LYS A 608 -41.21 -5.51 -27.94
C LYS A 608 -40.64 -5.96 -29.29
N VAL A 609 -40.05 -7.14 -29.33
CA VAL A 609 -39.38 -7.70 -30.52
C VAL A 609 -39.55 -9.22 -30.53
N THR A 610 -39.76 -9.80 -31.70
CA THR A 610 -39.96 -11.25 -31.87
C THR A 610 -38.82 -11.81 -32.70
N THR A 611 -38.12 -12.83 -32.19
CA THR A 611 -37.04 -13.52 -32.93
C THR A 611 -37.57 -14.21 -34.18
N LYS A 612 -36.71 -14.40 -35.19
CA LYS A 612 -37.10 -15.08 -36.43
C LYS A 612 -37.48 -16.54 -36.15
N GLY A 613 -38.46 -17.06 -36.88
CA GLY A 613 -38.81 -18.47 -36.87
C GLY A 613 -37.73 -19.31 -37.56
N LEU A 614 -37.71 -20.61 -37.22
CA LEU A 614 -36.89 -21.56 -37.95
C LEU A 614 -37.51 -21.75 -39.35
N GLU A 615 -36.91 -21.17 -40.39
CA GLU A 615 -37.29 -21.48 -41.78
C GLU A 615 -36.85 -22.92 -42.08
N LEU A 616 -37.77 -23.87 -41.90
CA LEU A 616 -37.67 -25.18 -42.54
C LEU A 616 -37.79 -24.94 -44.04
N THR A 617 -36.66 -24.86 -44.73
CA THR A 617 -36.61 -25.01 -46.18
C THR A 617 -37.10 -26.41 -46.51
N VAL A 618 -38.38 -26.52 -46.85
CA VAL A 618 -38.89 -27.70 -47.57
C VAL A 618 -38.22 -27.65 -48.92
N LYS A 619 -37.06 -28.31 -49.02
CA LYS A 619 -36.36 -28.55 -50.27
C LYS A 619 -37.34 -29.32 -51.16
N ASP A 620 -37.65 -28.73 -52.32
CA ASP A 620 -38.41 -29.38 -53.38
C ASP A 620 -37.97 -30.84 -53.50
N THR A 621 -38.94 -31.75 -53.41
CA THR A 621 -38.72 -33.18 -53.60
C THR A 621 -38.09 -33.39 -54.97
N GLU A 622 -36.78 -33.68 -54.97
CA GLU A 622 -36.08 -34.24 -56.13
C GLU A 622 -36.83 -35.49 -56.57
N LYS A 623 -37.37 -35.43 -57.79
CA LYS A 623 -37.90 -36.59 -58.51
C LYS A 623 -36.77 -37.62 -58.63
N TRP A 624 -36.85 -38.68 -57.85
CA TRP A 624 -36.00 -39.84 -58.02
C TRP A 624 -36.33 -40.51 -59.35
N ASP A 625 -35.32 -40.65 -60.21
CA ASP A 625 -35.41 -41.38 -61.47
C ASP A 625 -35.92 -42.79 -61.21
N ALA A 626 -36.88 -43.25 -62.01
CA ALA A 626 -37.55 -44.54 -61.84
C ALA A 626 -36.57 -45.73 -61.81
N ALA A 627 -35.35 -45.56 -62.34
CA ALA A 627 -34.28 -46.55 -62.29
C ALA A 627 -33.67 -46.77 -60.90
N VAL A 628 -33.66 -45.76 -60.02
CA VAL A 628 -33.07 -45.86 -58.68
C VAL A 628 -33.99 -46.63 -57.73
N ILE A 629 -35.31 -46.49 -57.91
CA ILE A 629 -36.33 -47.22 -57.14
C ILE A 629 -36.30 -48.72 -57.48
N THR A 630 -36.05 -49.08 -58.75
CA THR A 630 -35.91 -50.50 -59.15
C THR A 630 -34.64 -51.13 -58.58
N VAL A 631 -33.52 -50.39 -58.55
CA VAL A 631 -32.26 -50.90 -57.99
C VAL A 631 -32.37 -51.12 -56.49
N PHE A 632 -32.95 -50.17 -55.73
CA PHE A 632 -33.17 -50.33 -54.30
C PHE A 632 -34.20 -51.42 -53.96
N GLY A 633 -35.25 -51.56 -54.79
CA GLY A 633 -36.24 -52.63 -54.64
C GLY A 633 -35.65 -54.03 -54.83
N VAL A 634 -34.77 -54.20 -55.82
CA VAL A 634 -34.04 -55.47 -56.04
C VAL A 634 -33.07 -55.75 -54.90
N LEU A 635 -32.37 -54.73 -54.39
CA LEU A 635 -31.41 -54.89 -53.29
C LEU A 635 -32.11 -55.29 -51.97
N LEU A 636 -33.25 -54.69 -51.66
CA LEU A 636 -34.07 -55.06 -50.50
C LEU A 636 -34.68 -56.46 -50.62
N ALA A 637 -35.10 -56.86 -51.83
CA ALA A 637 -35.57 -58.22 -52.08
C ALA A 637 -34.46 -59.26 -51.84
N VAL A 638 -33.25 -59.02 -52.35
CA VAL A 638 -32.10 -59.91 -52.16
C VAL A 638 -31.71 -60.03 -50.68
N VAL A 639 -31.71 -58.91 -49.94
CA VAL A 639 -31.42 -58.92 -48.49
C VAL A 639 -32.50 -59.66 -47.72
N SER A 640 -33.79 -59.50 -48.08
CA SER A 640 -34.89 -60.22 -47.42
C SER A 640 -34.82 -61.74 -47.63
N VAL A 641 -34.46 -62.18 -48.84
CA VAL A 641 -34.29 -63.60 -49.17
C VAL A 641 -33.06 -64.18 -48.45
N ALA A 642 -31.96 -63.43 -48.37
CA ALA A 642 -30.78 -63.84 -47.61
C ALA A 642 -31.08 -63.97 -46.11
N CYS A 643 -31.81 -63.02 -45.51
CA CYS A 643 -32.23 -63.11 -44.11
C CYS A 643 -33.20 -64.28 -43.86
N LEU A 644 -34.10 -64.59 -44.78
CA LEU A 644 -34.99 -65.76 -44.70
C LEU A 644 -34.22 -67.08 -44.80
N LEU A 645 -33.23 -67.19 -45.68
CA LEU A 645 -32.37 -68.38 -45.79
C LEU A 645 -31.49 -68.57 -44.56
N ILE A 646 -30.97 -67.48 -43.97
CA ILE A 646 -30.22 -67.52 -42.71
C ILE A 646 -31.14 -67.92 -41.53
N TYR A 647 -32.36 -67.39 -41.47
CA TYR A 647 -33.35 -67.77 -40.45
C TYR A 647 -33.76 -69.25 -40.55
N VAL A 648 -33.96 -69.77 -41.76
CA VAL A 648 -34.31 -71.19 -41.98
C VAL A 648 -33.11 -72.11 -41.68
N SER A 649 -31.87 -71.67 -41.96
CA SER A 649 -30.63 -72.38 -41.58
C SER A 649 -30.41 -72.44 -40.06
N LEU A 650 -30.61 -71.31 -39.36
CA LEU A 650 -30.48 -71.22 -37.90
C LEU A 650 -31.60 -71.95 -37.14
N ARG A 651 -32.80 -72.05 -37.72
CA ARG A 651 -33.94 -72.78 -37.14
C ARG A 651 -33.83 -74.30 -37.29
N ASN A 652 -33.04 -74.80 -38.24
CA ASN A 652 -32.85 -76.23 -38.47
C ASN A 652 -31.76 -76.87 -37.58
N HIS A 653 -30.92 -76.08 -36.90
CA HIS A 653 -29.81 -76.59 -36.07
C HIS A 653 -30.12 -76.70 -34.57
N HIS A 654 -31.26 -76.18 -34.10
CA HIS A 654 -31.52 -76.04 -32.66
C HIS A 654 -32.54 -77.03 -32.06
N LEU A 655 -32.91 -78.08 -32.81
CA LEU A 655 -33.87 -79.10 -32.39
C LEU A 655 -33.30 -80.51 -32.55
N TYR A 656 -32.21 -80.83 -31.86
CA TYR A 656 -31.89 -82.21 -31.46
C TYR A 656 -31.00 -82.25 -30.19
N GLY A 657 -31.64 -82.56 -29.07
CA GLY A 657 -31.15 -83.37 -27.94
C GLY A 657 -30.05 -82.80 -27.02
N ASN A 658 -30.38 -82.25 -25.84
CA ASN A 658 -30.55 -82.93 -24.53
C ASN A 658 -29.27 -83.53 -23.90
N ILE A 659 -28.90 -83.05 -22.68
CA ILE A 659 -28.67 -83.82 -21.42
C ILE A 659 -27.60 -83.20 -20.47
N ARG A 660 -28.11 -82.80 -19.28
CA ARG A 660 -27.58 -82.93 -17.89
C ARG A 660 -26.18 -82.44 -17.44
N LYS A 661 -26.28 -81.73 -16.30
CA LYS A 661 -25.65 -81.91 -14.96
C LYS A 661 -24.44 -81.04 -14.58
N TRP A 662 -24.61 -80.36 -13.43
CA TRP A 662 -23.73 -80.23 -12.23
C TRP A 662 -22.21 -80.35 -12.48
N ASP A 663 -21.32 -79.51 -11.93
CA ASP A 663 -21.30 -78.91 -10.60
C ASP A 663 -20.11 -77.93 -10.47
N SER A 664 -20.11 -77.19 -9.35
CA SER A 664 -18.94 -76.67 -8.61
C SER A 664 -18.24 -75.34 -8.96
N LYS A 665 -18.36 -74.45 -7.96
CA LYS A 665 -17.30 -73.72 -7.23
C LYS A 665 -16.41 -72.67 -7.93
N ALA A 666 -16.70 -71.43 -7.53
CA ALA A 666 -15.85 -70.54 -6.75
C ALA A 666 -14.64 -69.85 -7.40
N SER A 667 -14.71 -68.53 -7.29
CA SER A 667 -13.63 -67.61 -6.87
C SER A 667 -12.48 -67.37 -7.85
N LEU A 668 -12.32 -66.10 -8.26
CA LEU A 668 -11.15 -65.29 -7.93
C LEU A 668 -11.35 -63.83 -8.40
N THR A 669 -11.24 -62.92 -7.44
CA THR A 669 -10.96 -61.46 -7.54
C THR A 669 -9.49 -61.21 -7.96
N PRO A 670 -8.96 -59.96 -8.07
CA PRO A 670 -9.50 -58.66 -8.53
C PRO A 670 -8.50 -57.84 -9.41
N LEU A 671 -8.89 -56.60 -9.77
CA LEU A 671 -8.07 -55.38 -9.97
C LEU A 671 -7.09 -55.28 -11.17
N GLU A 672 -7.34 -54.33 -12.08
CA GLU A 672 -6.54 -53.10 -12.29
C GLU A 672 -7.05 -52.26 -13.48
N ALA A 673 -6.60 -51.00 -13.52
CA ALA A 673 -7.22 -49.83 -14.14
C ALA A 673 -6.71 -49.46 -15.56
N THR A 674 -7.24 -48.33 -16.06
CA THR A 674 -6.93 -47.58 -17.30
C THR A 674 -7.66 -48.09 -18.55
N GLY A 675 -8.27 -47.28 -19.42
CA GLY A 675 -8.45 -45.85 -19.57
C GLY A 675 -9.04 -45.59 -20.98
N VAL A 676 -9.45 -44.35 -21.24
CA VAL A 676 -9.62 -43.73 -22.58
C VAL A 676 -10.99 -43.80 -23.28
N ASN A 677 -11.53 -42.58 -23.46
CA ASN A 677 -12.40 -42.03 -24.51
C ASN A 677 -13.91 -42.36 -24.60
N SER A 678 -14.65 -41.25 -24.47
CA SER A 678 -16.04 -40.88 -24.77
C SER A 678 -16.43 -41.02 -26.26
N PRO A 679 -17.63 -40.59 -26.71
CA PRO A 679 -18.97 -40.49 -26.08
C PRO A 679 -20.08 -41.16 -26.94
N PHE A 680 -21.29 -41.35 -26.40
CA PHE A 680 -22.55 -40.78 -26.94
C PHE A 680 -23.84 -41.43 -26.39
N PHE A 681 -24.79 -40.53 -26.12
CA PHE A 681 -26.25 -40.66 -26.23
C PHE A 681 -27.07 -41.43 -25.17
N THR A 682 -27.66 -40.60 -24.30
CA THR A 682 -29.11 -40.42 -24.03
C THR A 682 -29.88 -41.29 -23.04
N LYS A 683 -30.69 -40.51 -22.26
CA LYS A 683 -32.06 -40.78 -21.76
C LYS A 683 -32.10 -41.65 -20.49
N LEU A 684 -32.67 -41.23 -19.36
CA LEU A 684 -34.08 -40.84 -19.15
C LEU A 684 -34.28 -40.21 -17.74
N TRP A 685 -35.40 -39.50 -17.56
CA TRP A 685 -35.94 -38.83 -16.36
C TRP A 685 -35.90 -39.61 -15.03
N VAL A 686 -35.76 -38.89 -13.91
CA VAL A 686 -36.68 -38.95 -12.74
C VAL A 686 -36.73 -37.60 -12.00
N SER A 687 -37.95 -37.22 -11.62
CA SER A 687 -38.40 -36.06 -10.84
C SER A 687 -37.86 -36.01 -9.41
N GLY A 688 -37.51 -34.81 -8.92
CA GLY A 688 -37.20 -34.54 -7.51
C GLY A 688 -37.24 -33.05 -7.20
N LYS A 689 -38.22 -32.64 -6.39
CA LYS A 689 -38.42 -31.26 -5.90
C LYS A 689 -37.35 -30.88 -4.84
N GLY A 690 -36.85 -29.64 -4.92
CA GLY A 690 -36.56 -28.80 -3.74
C GLY A 690 -35.10 -28.50 -3.39
N LEU A 691 -34.54 -27.42 -3.97
CA LEU A 691 -33.84 -26.29 -3.31
C LEU A 691 -33.35 -25.32 -4.41
N PRO A 692 -33.44 -23.98 -4.25
CA PRO A 692 -32.93 -23.06 -5.26
C PRO A 692 -31.40 -23.04 -5.18
N SER A 693 -30.75 -23.79 -6.06
CA SER A 693 -29.34 -23.64 -6.41
C SER A 693 -29.09 -22.26 -6.99
N GLY A 694 -27.94 -21.69 -6.63
CA GLY A 694 -27.55 -20.30 -6.82
C GLY A 694 -27.86 -19.67 -8.17
N VAL A 695 -28.09 -18.37 -8.12
CA VAL A 695 -28.17 -17.50 -9.29
C VAL A 695 -26.85 -17.64 -10.05
N GLU A 696 -26.89 -18.40 -11.13
CA GLU A 696 -25.82 -18.45 -12.11
C GLU A 696 -25.81 -17.08 -12.82
N VAL A 697 -24.91 -16.19 -12.40
CA VAL A 697 -24.62 -14.95 -13.12
C VAL A 697 -23.94 -15.36 -14.42
N LYS A 698 -24.74 -15.54 -15.48
CA LYS A 698 -24.19 -15.71 -16.83
C LYS A 698 -23.52 -14.40 -17.24
N ALA A 699 -22.19 -14.40 -17.23
CA ALA A 699 -21.38 -13.38 -17.83
C ALA A 699 -21.75 -13.25 -19.32
N THR A 700 -22.21 -12.08 -19.71
CA THR A 700 -22.46 -11.77 -21.11
C THR A 700 -21.18 -11.21 -21.71
N VAL A 701 -20.56 -12.00 -22.59
CA VAL A 701 -19.42 -11.56 -23.41
C VAL A 701 -19.85 -10.34 -24.23
N ILE A 702 -19.20 -9.20 -24.03
CA ILE A 702 -19.38 -8.03 -24.90
C ILE A 702 -18.61 -8.31 -26.19
N ASN A 703 -19.28 -8.90 -27.18
CA ASN A 703 -18.72 -9.08 -28.52
C ASN A 703 -19.10 -7.85 -29.36
N VAL A 704 -18.25 -6.83 -29.39
CA VAL A 704 -18.37 -5.74 -30.36
C VAL A 704 -17.72 -6.22 -31.66
N SER A 705 -18.46 -6.16 -32.77
CA SER A 705 -17.91 -6.47 -34.08
C SER A 705 -16.89 -5.41 -34.49
N ASP A 706 -15.64 -5.83 -34.73
CA ASP A 706 -14.47 -5.02 -35.14
C ASP A 706 -14.58 -4.29 -36.50
N ASN A 707 -15.78 -4.06 -37.03
CA ASN A 707 -15.97 -3.43 -38.34
C ASN A 707 -16.93 -2.25 -38.26
N ALA A 708 -16.43 -1.10 -37.80
CA ALA A 708 -16.91 0.22 -38.19
C ALA A 708 -15.76 1.21 -38.03
N PHE A 709 -15.01 1.40 -39.12
CA PHE A 709 -13.99 2.43 -39.30
C PHE A 709 -14.58 3.84 -39.26
#